data_AF-A0A938R7T0-F1
#
_entry.id   AF-A0A938R7T0-F1
#
_cell.length_a   1.000
_cell.length_b   1.000
_cell.length_c   1.000
_cell.angle_alpha   90.00
_cell.angle_beta   90.00
_cell.angle_gamma   90.00
#
_symmetry.space_group_name_H-M   'P 1'
#
loop_
_entity.id
_entity.type
_entity.pdbx_description
1 polymer ?
#
loop_
_entity_poly.entity_id
_entity_poly.type
_entity_poly.pdbx_seq_one_letter_code
_entity_poly.pdbx_strand_id
1 'polypeptide(L)'
;MQKDKFDYLLKLYLGLIKEVGLDCYVQKDEGYKFDFVNHFQNHFDLDTTDFYTMIDEALLDNNLTGGNYFFPKKMLLYFIKKDVAGVRKSFINLFDKSKDIEDRINDFKKVFDDMMTEDNTKTGGNLHNFIGLRFISLLLAAMYPDDYYFIKLSEYNRLLKYIYADFKIVKGTSDGEKYKIIAGLADEVRGEIKKTPEIIKVHDAFADDKNRIRYNKMLKDNNYCWTTQDFIFRMGDRLKGDKMPKDKKPKKEKQENKKAKIIKPVEVSIDEILDEMEENIVIKDQHHKLGQPEKVKIYEIVEKAKKVKWVVPHFQRYFRWDEGKIAELWESILKDYYIGSFLFWDVDKNIEVGIKPIEGAGRNQDEYEPEKIILDGQQRITSIYYVLNNPAIEVSNRKVTYYYYINFYNYLFQPDADCIEYHTQELDNEDANNRLLFPLNRLNEYDDWVDEFEDYLRKNNYEDSSFRRLVRSIERKLRLVWYDYEVPFISIPKTMDIGQVSDIFEKINTKGEPLDTFDLLIARMYKYKIELKKIWDKTLASNESIKIYNKKISKMPIYIFQALSLIREKNSSCKRKDIMNIYNLVYEQSELIFEDDWRDMCDYISDAIKMIEDLSDGFGVKDAVSVPFAPTIPILAALFKYISGRNDKAQCIKKIRQWYWASVFSNSYSASVDSQLTTDFKQLKQWFDDDKNEIETVRQFKKALSAQVVDFINIKSWSNAQYKGIMSLLALEGAKDFDTTRELQLARSNDRDHIFPKALAKDFDTKHIDSVLNMTWMSADTNRNIKSFKKPSVYLQYFIDEKYNGNEEEFVNKILPTHLISRRAYGLLQNDNFNGFILERQNLILNKIKELVGFEEEKTTILITPETTFLNELNYIDTLAKCDNYIHWIDLYFSEKGLEWINKAVNKNETIKEIKVLMRADKTNELLRKSFKKLRNDLKNRNISFELHIFSKEDATENHDRFIISKFNAFNVGSTDVGARGQLHEINESKNYKELEIRFNRYWKNSSDIINDWNKINL
;
A
#
# COMPACT_ATOMS: atom_id res chain seq x y z
N MET A 1 -24.60 -20.67 26.11
CA MET A 1 -24.73 -19.64 25.06
C MET A 1 -25.94 -18.72 25.31
N GLN A 2 -25.83 -17.41 25.11
CA GLN A 2 -26.95 -16.44 25.16
C GLN A 2 -27.75 -16.47 23.85
N LYS A 3 -28.92 -17.13 23.86
CA LYS A 3 -29.66 -17.49 22.65
C LYS A 3 -30.13 -16.29 21.81
N ASP A 4 -30.70 -15.26 22.43
CA ASP A 4 -31.15 -14.05 21.72
C ASP A 4 -30.04 -13.39 20.89
N LYS A 5 -28.81 -13.37 21.41
CA LYS A 5 -27.65 -12.80 20.74
C LYS A 5 -27.16 -13.68 19.58
N PHE A 6 -27.21 -15.00 19.77
CA PHE A 6 -26.90 -15.95 18.71
C PHE A 6 -27.91 -15.82 17.57
N ASP A 7 -29.22 -15.81 17.86
CA ASP A 7 -30.28 -15.69 16.86
C ASP A 7 -30.19 -14.36 16.08
N TYR A 8 -29.78 -13.29 16.75
CA TYR A 8 -29.48 -12.01 16.09
C TYR A 8 -28.33 -12.13 15.09
N LEU A 9 -27.19 -12.72 15.50
CA LEU A 9 -26.06 -12.94 14.59
C LEU A 9 -26.43 -13.87 13.43
N LEU A 10 -27.24 -14.89 13.69
CA LEU A 10 -27.73 -15.80 12.67
C LEU A 10 -28.56 -15.07 11.61
N LYS A 11 -29.46 -14.16 12.03
CA LYS A 11 -30.21 -13.30 11.10
C LYS A 11 -29.31 -12.39 10.28
N LEU A 12 -28.28 -11.79 10.89
CA LEU A 12 -27.32 -10.95 10.18
C LEU A 12 -26.53 -11.75 9.14
N TYR A 13 -26.08 -12.94 9.51
CA TYR A 13 -25.35 -13.83 8.60
C TYR A 13 -26.19 -14.22 7.38
N LEU A 14 -27.44 -14.64 7.61
CA LEU A 14 -28.36 -14.98 6.51
C LEU A 14 -28.73 -13.74 5.67
N GLY A 15 -28.86 -12.57 6.29
CA GLY A 15 -29.09 -11.30 5.60
C GLY A 15 -27.95 -10.92 4.66
N LEU A 16 -26.70 -11.07 5.11
CA LEU A 16 -25.50 -10.84 4.31
C LEU A 16 -25.47 -11.76 3.08
N ILE A 17 -25.74 -13.05 3.26
CA ILE A 17 -25.75 -14.01 2.15
C ILE A 17 -26.87 -13.67 1.16
N LYS A 18 -28.03 -13.23 1.64
CA LYS A 18 -29.14 -12.80 0.79
C LYS A 18 -28.81 -11.55 -0.02
N GLU A 19 -28.09 -10.59 0.56
CA GLU A 19 -27.67 -9.35 -0.10
C GLU A 19 -26.67 -9.61 -1.23
N VAL A 20 -25.67 -10.48 -0.98
CA VAL A 20 -24.63 -10.84 -1.96
C VAL A 20 -25.16 -11.84 -3.00
N GLY A 21 -26.17 -12.64 -2.64
CA GLY A 21 -26.64 -13.80 -3.40
C GLY A 21 -25.83 -15.05 -3.09
N LEU A 22 -26.51 -16.19 -2.89
CA LEU A 22 -25.90 -17.44 -2.43
C LEU A 22 -24.79 -17.94 -3.37
N ASP A 23 -25.02 -17.97 -4.68
CA ASP A 23 -24.04 -18.44 -5.65
C ASP A 23 -22.80 -17.55 -5.68
N CYS A 24 -22.98 -16.23 -5.58
CA CYS A 24 -21.89 -15.27 -5.52
C CYS A 24 -21.09 -15.39 -4.21
N TYR A 25 -21.79 -15.57 -3.09
CA TYR A 25 -21.18 -15.81 -1.78
C TYR A 25 -20.31 -17.05 -1.78
N VAL A 26 -20.83 -18.15 -2.33
CA VAL A 26 -20.10 -19.40 -2.48
C VAL A 26 -18.93 -19.22 -3.46
N GLN A 27 -19.15 -18.73 -4.67
CA GLN A 27 -18.12 -18.72 -5.73
C GLN A 27 -17.02 -17.67 -5.56
N LYS A 28 -17.37 -16.47 -5.11
CA LYS A 28 -16.48 -15.29 -5.17
C LYS A 28 -16.03 -14.77 -3.81
N ASP A 29 -16.77 -15.05 -2.74
CA ASP A 29 -16.50 -14.49 -1.42
C ASP A 29 -15.77 -15.52 -0.52
N GLU A 30 -16.47 -16.56 -0.06
CA GLU A 30 -15.92 -17.50 0.93
C GLU A 30 -15.51 -18.86 0.38
N GLY A 31 -15.67 -19.04 -0.93
CA GLY A 31 -15.40 -20.30 -1.60
C GLY A 31 -13.99 -20.83 -1.54
N TYR A 32 -13.02 -19.92 -1.62
CA TYR A 32 -11.60 -20.23 -1.66
C TYR A 32 -11.13 -21.04 -0.43
N LYS A 33 -11.84 -20.96 0.70
CA LYS A 33 -11.55 -21.73 1.91
C LYS A 33 -11.78 -23.23 1.70
N PHE A 34 -12.87 -23.58 1.04
CA PHE A 34 -13.23 -24.96 0.73
C PHE A 34 -12.34 -25.50 -0.39
N ASP A 35 -12.05 -24.65 -1.39
CA ASP A 35 -11.08 -24.97 -2.46
C ASP A 35 -9.70 -25.29 -1.89
N PHE A 36 -9.26 -24.54 -0.88
CA PHE A 36 -7.99 -24.80 -0.19
C PHE A 36 -7.93 -26.20 0.43
N VAL A 37 -9.00 -26.65 1.10
CA VAL A 37 -9.05 -28.00 1.71
C VAL A 37 -8.95 -29.08 0.64
N ASN A 38 -9.71 -28.95 -0.44
CA ASN A 38 -9.66 -29.91 -1.56
C ASN A 38 -8.27 -29.97 -2.18
N HIS A 39 -7.68 -28.80 -2.45
CA HIS A 39 -6.33 -28.71 -2.99
C HIS A 39 -5.32 -29.35 -2.04
N PHE A 40 -5.38 -29.02 -0.75
CA PHE A 40 -4.50 -29.61 0.25
C PHE A 40 -4.61 -31.14 0.28
N GLN A 41 -5.82 -31.71 0.37
CA GLN A 41 -6.01 -33.16 0.42
C GLN A 41 -5.60 -33.90 -0.87
N ASN A 42 -5.63 -33.24 -2.03
CA ASN A 42 -5.23 -33.84 -3.30
C ASN A 42 -3.71 -33.83 -3.52
N HIS A 43 -3.00 -32.90 -2.86
CA HIS A 43 -1.57 -32.68 -3.06
C HIS A 43 -0.72 -33.07 -1.85
N PHE A 44 -1.32 -33.25 -0.67
CA PHE A 44 -0.60 -33.55 0.56
C PHE A 44 -0.36 -35.05 0.75
N ASP A 45 0.91 -35.46 0.71
CA ASP A 45 1.35 -36.84 0.92
C ASP A 45 2.63 -36.89 1.76
N LEU A 46 2.57 -37.48 2.95
CA LEU A 46 3.71 -37.57 3.88
C LEU A 46 4.80 -38.54 3.41
N ASP A 47 4.46 -39.51 2.56
CA ASP A 47 5.35 -40.57 2.11
C ASP A 47 6.15 -40.17 0.86
N THR A 48 5.92 -38.96 0.32
CA THR A 48 6.66 -38.41 -0.82
C THR A 48 8.17 -38.31 -0.56
N THR A 49 8.96 -38.52 -1.61
CA THR A 49 10.42 -38.32 -1.59
C THR A 49 10.79 -36.83 -1.54
N ASP A 50 10.10 -35.97 -2.30
CA ASP A 50 10.31 -34.52 -2.32
C ASP A 50 9.31 -33.80 -1.41
N PHE A 51 9.61 -33.81 -0.11
CA PHE A 51 8.76 -33.21 0.92
C PHE A 51 8.63 -31.69 0.78
N TYR A 52 9.68 -31.01 0.30
CA TYR A 52 9.68 -29.57 0.16
C TYR A 52 8.68 -29.15 -0.93
N THR A 53 8.82 -29.73 -2.13
CA THR A 53 7.96 -29.41 -3.27
C THR A 53 6.50 -29.78 -2.97
N MET A 54 6.27 -30.94 -2.34
CA MET A 54 4.92 -31.35 -1.92
C MET A 54 4.26 -30.32 -0.99
N ILE A 55 4.97 -29.83 0.05
CA ILE A 55 4.41 -28.82 0.96
C ILE A 55 4.16 -27.50 0.24
N ASP A 56 5.07 -27.08 -0.64
CA ASP A 56 4.92 -25.83 -1.39
C ASP A 56 3.70 -25.88 -2.32
N GLU A 57 3.47 -27.03 -2.96
CA GLU A 57 2.31 -27.29 -3.81
C GLU A 57 1.00 -27.44 -3.01
N ALA A 58 1.01 -28.20 -1.91
CA ALA A 58 -0.19 -28.47 -1.11
C ALA A 58 -0.74 -27.23 -0.41
N LEU A 59 0.13 -26.27 -0.05
CA LEU A 59 -0.27 -25.01 0.58
C LEU A 59 -0.38 -23.88 -0.45
N LEU A 60 -1.59 -23.61 -0.96
CA LEU A 60 -1.83 -22.50 -1.88
C LEU A 60 -1.45 -21.14 -1.27
N ASP A 61 -0.91 -20.21 -2.08
CA ASP A 61 -0.62 -18.84 -1.67
C ASP A 61 -1.90 -17.99 -1.64
N ASN A 62 -2.58 -17.96 -0.48
CA ASN A 62 -3.80 -17.17 -0.28
C ASN A 62 -3.88 -16.61 1.16
N ASN A 63 -4.99 -15.95 1.50
CA ASN A 63 -5.20 -15.31 2.81
C ASN A 63 -5.15 -16.27 4.03
N LEU A 64 -5.19 -17.59 3.81
CA LEU A 64 -5.08 -18.61 4.87
C LEU A 64 -3.63 -18.92 5.24
N THR A 65 -2.73 -18.85 4.26
CA THR A 65 -1.31 -19.24 4.37
C THR A 65 -0.33 -18.06 4.23
N GLY A 66 -0.84 -16.86 3.93
CA GLY A 66 -0.08 -15.61 3.85
C GLY A 66 -0.93 -14.35 4.02
N GLY A 67 -0.36 -13.28 4.57
CA GLY A 67 -0.99 -11.95 4.73
C GLY A 67 0.00 -10.90 5.28
N ASN A 68 -0.45 -9.66 5.50
CA ASN A 68 0.41 -8.61 6.08
C ASN A 68 1.01 -9.09 7.42
N TYR A 69 2.34 -9.22 7.49
CA TYR A 69 3.09 -9.68 8.67
C TYR A 69 2.71 -11.08 9.19
N PHE A 70 2.20 -11.97 8.33
CA PHE A 70 1.88 -13.37 8.67
C PHE A 70 2.26 -14.30 7.51
N PHE A 71 3.35 -15.06 7.66
CA PHE A 71 3.93 -15.86 6.57
C PHE A 71 4.25 -17.31 6.98
N PRO A 72 3.26 -18.07 7.50
CA PRO A 72 3.52 -19.42 8.03
C PRO A 72 4.01 -20.41 6.96
N LYS A 73 3.52 -20.34 5.72
CA LYS A 73 3.99 -21.21 4.63
C LYS A 73 5.49 -20.99 4.36
N LYS A 74 5.91 -19.73 4.20
CA LYS A 74 7.32 -19.38 3.97
C LYS A 74 8.22 -19.86 5.11
N MET A 75 7.78 -19.69 6.36
CA MET A 75 8.53 -20.19 7.52
C MET A 75 8.58 -21.72 7.57
N LEU A 76 7.48 -22.40 7.25
CA LEU A 76 7.48 -23.86 7.19
C LEU A 76 8.48 -24.38 6.14
N LEU A 77 8.49 -23.79 4.94
CA LEU A 77 9.46 -24.13 3.90
C LEU A 77 10.91 -23.84 4.33
N TYR A 78 11.13 -22.75 5.07
CA TYR A 78 12.43 -22.45 5.67
C TYR A 78 12.88 -23.56 6.65
N PHE A 79 12.00 -24.02 7.54
CA PHE A 79 12.33 -25.08 8.49
C PHE A 79 12.51 -26.43 7.81
N ILE A 80 11.75 -26.73 6.73
CA ILE A 80 11.94 -27.96 5.93
C ILE A 80 13.34 -27.99 5.32
N LYS A 81 13.85 -26.87 4.79
CA LYS A 81 15.22 -26.81 4.26
C LYS A 81 16.30 -27.10 5.31
N LYS A 82 15.99 -26.90 6.60
CA LYS A 82 16.90 -27.15 7.71
C LYS A 82 16.83 -28.57 8.25
N ASP A 83 15.62 -29.06 8.50
CA ASP A 83 15.39 -30.39 9.06
C ASP A 83 14.12 -31.02 8.47
N VAL A 84 14.27 -31.59 7.27
CA VAL A 84 13.19 -32.31 6.58
C VAL A 84 12.63 -33.43 7.47
N ALA A 85 13.49 -34.18 8.17
CA ALA A 85 13.09 -35.36 8.94
C ALA A 85 12.33 -34.97 10.21
N GLY A 86 12.80 -33.98 10.95
CA GLY A 86 12.12 -33.45 12.14
C GLY A 86 10.79 -32.80 11.81
N VAL A 87 10.71 -32.01 10.72
CA VAL A 87 9.45 -31.41 10.28
C VAL A 87 8.48 -32.49 9.78
N ARG A 88 8.93 -33.48 8.99
CA ARG A 88 8.05 -34.59 8.58
C ARG A 88 7.52 -35.36 9.80
N LYS A 89 8.37 -35.64 10.79
CA LYS A 89 7.96 -36.30 12.04
C LYS A 89 6.96 -35.47 12.83
N SER A 90 7.08 -34.14 12.86
CA SER A 90 6.12 -33.29 13.54
C SER A 90 4.74 -33.34 12.88
N PHE A 91 4.66 -33.38 11.54
CA PHE A 91 3.39 -33.61 10.83
C PHE A 91 2.76 -34.97 11.14
N ILE A 92 3.56 -36.04 11.19
CA ILE A 92 3.08 -37.37 11.59
C ILE A 92 2.47 -37.30 12.99
N ASN A 93 3.15 -36.63 13.94
CA ASN A 93 2.64 -36.43 15.30
C ASN A 93 1.35 -35.58 15.32
N LEU A 94 1.31 -34.49 14.55
CA LEU A 94 0.16 -33.60 14.48
C LEU A 94 -1.09 -34.32 13.97
N PHE A 95 -0.94 -35.27 13.05
CA PHE A 95 -2.05 -36.00 12.44
C PHE A 95 -2.36 -37.35 13.10
N ASP A 96 -1.60 -37.76 14.11
CA ASP A 96 -1.89 -38.97 14.89
C ASP A 96 -3.10 -38.77 15.81
N LYS A 97 -4.27 -39.22 15.34
CA LYS A 97 -5.54 -39.14 16.10
C LYS A 97 -5.56 -39.97 17.38
N SER A 98 -4.58 -40.85 17.62
CA SER A 98 -4.50 -41.62 18.88
C SER A 98 -4.02 -40.78 20.06
N LYS A 99 -3.42 -39.61 19.80
CA LYS A 99 -2.91 -38.68 20.80
C LYS A 99 -3.88 -37.54 21.09
N ASP A 100 -3.78 -36.99 22.29
CA ASP A 100 -4.58 -35.84 22.70
C ASP A 100 -4.27 -34.61 21.81
N ILE A 101 -5.32 -33.89 21.40
CA ILE A 101 -5.21 -32.76 20.47
C ILE A 101 -4.37 -31.60 21.02
N GLU A 102 -4.40 -31.40 22.34
CA GLU A 102 -3.60 -30.37 22.99
C GLU A 102 -2.12 -30.69 22.89
N ASP A 103 -1.74 -31.94 23.18
CA ASP A 103 -0.36 -32.42 23.05
C ASP A 103 0.11 -32.32 21.60
N ARG A 104 -0.71 -32.77 20.64
CA ARG A 104 -0.39 -32.70 19.21
C ARG A 104 -0.10 -31.28 18.73
N ILE A 105 -0.93 -30.30 19.14
CA ILE A 105 -0.75 -28.89 18.77
C ILE A 105 0.48 -28.30 19.46
N ASN A 106 0.65 -28.54 20.75
CA ASN A 106 1.75 -28.00 21.53
C ASN A 106 3.10 -28.59 21.09
N ASP A 107 3.17 -29.89 20.85
CA ASP A 107 4.36 -30.58 20.33
C ASP A 107 4.74 -30.08 18.94
N PHE A 108 3.76 -29.95 18.04
CA PHE A 108 4.01 -29.43 16.69
C PHE A 108 4.57 -28.02 16.75
N LYS A 109 3.94 -27.14 17.54
CA LYS A 109 4.41 -25.76 17.75
C LYS A 109 5.83 -25.74 18.32
N LYS A 110 6.10 -26.58 19.32
CA LYS A 110 7.38 -26.63 20.04
C LYS A 110 8.55 -26.91 19.11
N VAL A 111 8.40 -27.82 18.13
CA VAL A 111 9.44 -28.11 17.14
C VAL A 111 9.93 -26.83 16.45
N PHE A 112 9.01 -25.97 16.02
CA PHE A 112 9.36 -24.72 15.34
C PHE A 112 9.78 -23.60 16.30
N ASP A 113 9.30 -23.60 17.55
CA ASP A 113 9.80 -22.68 18.58
C ASP A 113 11.26 -22.99 18.92
N ASP A 114 11.60 -24.27 19.06
CA ASP A 114 12.95 -24.74 19.39
C ASP A 114 13.92 -24.43 18.25
N MET A 115 13.57 -24.77 17.00
CA MET A 115 14.37 -24.42 15.81
C MET A 115 14.59 -22.91 15.68
N MET A 116 13.55 -22.11 15.93
CA MET A 116 13.65 -20.65 15.86
C MET A 116 14.49 -20.07 17.01
N THR A 117 14.40 -20.65 18.21
CA THR A 117 15.20 -20.25 19.37
C THR A 117 16.67 -20.52 19.13
N GLU A 118 17.01 -21.67 18.54
CA GLU A 118 18.36 -22.02 18.14
C GLU A 118 18.92 -20.99 17.13
N ASP A 119 18.13 -20.67 16.10
CA ASP A 119 18.51 -19.67 15.10
C ASP A 119 18.70 -18.26 15.69
N ASN A 120 17.78 -17.85 16.55
CA ASN A 120 17.86 -16.56 17.24
C ASN A 120 19.10 -16.47 18.14
N THR A 121 19.45 -17.57 18.81
CA THR A 121 20.66 -17.65 19.64
C THR A 121 21.92 -17.55 18.79
N LYS A 122 21.96 -18.22 17.63
CA LYS A 122 23.11 -18.20 16.70
C LYS A 122 23.30 -16.85 16.00
N THR A 123 22.21 -16.14 15.70
CA THR A 123 22.23 -14.91 14.91
C THR A 123 22.10 -13.62 15.74
N GLY A 124 21.92 -13.74 17.07
CA GLY A 124 21.57 -12.60 17.93
C GLY A 124 20.17 -12.01 17.63
N GLY A 125 19.33 -12.75 16.89
CA GLY A 125 18.02 -12.31 16.41
C GLY A 125 16.87 -12.55 17.40
N ASN A 126 15.66 -12.12 17.01
CA ASN A 126 14.41 -12.42 17.72
C ASN A 126 13.26 -12.70 16.73
N LEU A 127 13.51 -13.52 15.72
CA LEU A 127 12.56 -13.83 14.66
C LEU A 127 11.37 -14.65 15.21
N HIS A 128 10.20 -14.43 14.62
CA HIS A 128 8.99 -15.22 14.88
C HIS A 128 8.83 -16.30 13.83
N ASN A 129 8.50 -17.53 14.25
CA ASN A 129 8.26 -18.64 13.33
C ASN A 129 6.90 -18.56 12.61
N PHE A 130 5.96 -17.74 13.07
CA PHE A 130 4.57 -17.64 12.57
C PHE A 130 3.77 -18.96 12.59
N ILE A 131 4.32 -20.05 13.15
CA ILE A 131 3.66 -21.34 13.35
C ILE A 131 2.98 -21.32 14.71
N GLY A 132 1.77 -20.76 14.76
CA GLY A 132 0.93 -20.73 15.97
C GLY A 132 -0.45 -21.34 15.72
N LEU A 133 -1.31 -21.29 16.74
CA LEU A 133 -2.66 -21.90 16.71
C LEU A 133 -3.44 -21.70 15.40
N ARG A 134 -3.41 -20.49 14.82
CA ARG A 134 -4.10 -20.18 13.56
C ARG A 134 -3.66 -21.12 12.43
N PHE A 135 -2.35 -21.29 12.25
CA PHE A 135 -1.85 -22.12 11.14
C PHE A 135 -1.95 -23.61 11.45
N ILE A 136 -1.69 -24.02 12.69
CA ILE A 136 -1.75 -25.43 13.10
C ILE A 136 -3.19 -25.96 12.98
N SER A 137 -4.18 -25.19 13.43
CA SER A 137 -5.59 -25.55 13.28
C SER A 137 -6.06 -25.57 11.82
N LEU A 138 -5.45 -24.76 10.94
CA LEU A 138 -5.71 -24.82 9.50
C LEU A 138 -5.26 -26.16 8.91
N LEU A 139 -4.06 -26.62 9.26
CA LEU A 139 -3.53 -27.92 8.79
C LEU A 139 -4.40 -29.08 9.27
N LEU A 140 -4.82 -29.05 10.54
CA LEU A 140 -5.74 -30.04 11.11
C LEU A 140 -7.10 -30.05 10.40
N ALA A 141 -7.70 -28.88 10.19
CA ALA A 141 -9.00 -28.73 9.52
C ALA A 141 -8.92 -29.03 8.02
N ALA A 142 -7.74 -28.89 7.38
CA ALA A 142 -7.56 -29.29 6.00
C ALA A 142 -7.36 -30.81 5.86
N MET A 143 -6.61 -31.43 6.78
CA MET A 143 -6.40 -32.88 6.76
C MET A 143 -7.67 -33.65 7.17
N TYR A 144 -8.34 -33.22 8.23
CA TYR A 144 -9.56 -33.84 8.75
C TYR A 144 -10.68 -32.79 8.92
N PRO A 145 -11.30 -32.36 7.81
CA PRO A 145 -12.26 -31.27 7.81
C PRO A 145 -13.55 -31.54 8.58
N ASP A 146 -13.89 -32.81 8.80
CA ASP A 146 -15.07 -33.19 9.57
C ASP A 146 -14.82 -33.22 11.09
N ASP A 147 -13.55 -33.17 11.52
CA ASP A 147 -13.18 -33.38 12.93
C ASP A 147 -12.62 -32.13 13.62
N TYR A 148 -12.05 -31.19 12.85
CA TYR A 148 -11.34 -30.03 13.39
C TYR A 148 -11.78 -28.71 12.77
N TYR A 149 -11.81 -27.66 13.60
CA TYR A 149 -12.05 -26.28 13.18
C TYR A 149 -10.76 -25.53 12.84
N PHE A 150 -10.74 -24.68 11.80
CA PHE A 150 -9.69 -23.68 11.62
C PHE A 150 -9.99 -22.43 12.46
N ILE A 151 -9.10 -22.11 13.41
CA ILE A 151 -9.34 -21.09 14.43
C ILE A 151 -8.56 -19.81 14.13
N LYS A 152 -9.30 -18.76 13.77
CA LYS A 152 -8.78 -17.38 13.80
C LYS A 152 -9.16 -16.71 15.12
N LEU A 153 -8.22 -16.73 16.07
CA LEU A 153 -8.43 -16.35 17.48
C LEU A 153 -9.17 -15.01 17.67
N SER A 154 -8.89 -13.98 16.87
CA SER A 154 -9.53 -12.66 17.03
C SER A 154 -11.03 -12.69 16.80
N GLU A 155 -11.48 -13.34 15.73
CA GLU A 155 -12.87 -13.42 15.29
C GLU A 155 -13.65 -14.35 16.21
N TYR A 156 -13.08 -15.51 16.51
CA TYR A 156 -13.63 -16.44 17.50
C TYR A 156 -13.79 -15.75 18.86
N ASN A 157 -12.77 -15.05 19.36
CA ASN A 157 -12.87 -14.35 20.63
C ASN A 157 -13.95 -13.26 20.63
N ARG A 158 -14.12 -12.50 19.54
CA ARG A 158 -15.16 -11.46 19.46
C ARG A 158 -16.55 -12.07 19.50
N LEU A 159 -16.80 -13.08 18.67
CA LEU A 159 -18.10 -13.74 18.64
C LEU A 159 -18.38 -14.45 19.96
N LEU A 160 -17.46 -15.27 20.46
CA LEU A 160 -17.65 -16.04 21.69
C LEU A 160 -17.85 -15.10 22.89
N LYS A 161 -17.12 -13.99 23.01
CA LYS A 161 -17.40 -12.97 24.06
C LYS A 161 -18.77 -12.33 23.92
N TYR A 162 -19.30 -12.22 22.71
CA TYR A 162 -20.62 -11.65 22.47
C TYR A 162 -21.71 -12.60 22.95
N ILE A 163 -21.64 -13.88 22.56
CA ILE A 163 -22.67 -14.89 22.88
C ILE A 163 -22.46 -15.59 24.24
N TYR A 164 -21.27 -15.51 24.85
CA TYR A 164 -20.96 -16.02 26.19
C TYR A 164 -20.38 -14.87 27.03
N ALA A 165 -21.19 -14.27 27.91
CA ALA A 165 -20.80 -13.06 28.66
C ALA A 165 -19.55 -13.23 29.55
N ASP A 166 -19.34 -14.43 30.09
CA ASP A 166 -18.20 -14.73 30.98
C ASP A 166 -17.01 -15.34 30.25
N PHE A 167 -17.06 -15.47 28.92
CA PHE A 167 -15.98 -16.09 28.16
C PHE A 167 -14.70 -15.25 28.20
N LYS A 168 -13.67 -15.83 28.81
CA LYS A 168 -12.30 -15.30 28.85
C LYS A 168 -11.31 -16.44 28.79
N ILE A 169 -10.33 -16.30 27.91
CA ILE A 169 -9.15 -17.17 27.89
C ILE A 169 -8.15 -16.59 28.88
N VAL A 170 -7.65 -17.42 29.79
CA VAL A 170 -6.65 -17.02 30.79
C VAL A 170 -5.34 -16.65 30.10
N LYS A 171 -4.65 -15.62 30.61
CA LYS A 171 -3.35 -15.22 30.07
C LYS A 171 -2.33 -16.32 30.38
N GLY A 172 -1.62 -16.80 29.36
CA GLY A 172 -0.62 -17.87 29.50
C GLY A 172 -1.11 -19.27 29.09
N THR A 173 -2.41 -19.45 28.80
CA THR A 173 -2.97 -20.70 28.26
C THR A 173 -2.21 -21.16 27.00
N SER A 174 -1.92 -22.45 26.92
CA SER A 174 -1.22 -23.06 25.77
C SER A 174 -2.07 -22.98 24.48
N ASP A 175 -1.46 -23.15 23.32
CA ASP A 175 -2.22 -23.10 22.06
C ASP A 175 -3.13 -24.32 21.90
N GLY A 176 -2.69 -25.50 22.37
CA GLY A 176 -3.53 -26.70 22.44
C GLY A 176 -4.74 -26.55 23.38
N GLU A 177 -4.55 -25.97 24.56
CA GLU A 177 -5.65 -25.75 25.52
C GLU A 177 -6.63 -24.69 24.99
N LYS A 178 -6.13 -23.61 24.36
CA LYS A 178 -6.97 -22.65 23.63
C LYS A 178 -7.81 -23.33 22.56
N TYR A 179 -7.21 -24.26 21.80
CA TYR A 179 -7.92 -25.01 20.79
C TYR A 179 -9.09 -25.77 21.40
N LYS A 180 -8.87 -26.56 22.46
CA LYS A 180 -9.92 -27.34 23.13
C LYS A 180 -11.07 -26.46 23.62
N ILE A 181 -10.77 -25.36 24.30
CA ILE A 181 -11.78 -24.43 24.83
C ILE A 181 -12.62 -23.86 23.68
N ILE A 182 -11.97 -23.37 22.63
CA ILE A 182 -12.67 -22.72 21.51
C ILE A 182 -13.44 -23.73 20.68
N ALA A 183 -12.86 -24.91 20.40
CA ALA A 183 -13.50 -25.98 19.64
C ALA A 183 -14.74 -26.49 20.37
N GLY A 184 -14.69 -26.70 21.69
CA GLY A 184 -15.86 -27.10 22.47
C GLY A 184 -17.00 -26.07 22.43
N LEU A 185 -16.67 -24.78 22.48
CA LEU A 185 -17.69 -23.72 22.32
C LEU A 185 -18.19 -23.60 20.87
N ALA A 186 -17.35 -23.89 19.88
CA ALA A 186 -17.73 -23.97 18.48
C ALA A 186 -18.65 -25.17 18.21
N ASP A 187 -18.50 -26.27 18.94
CA ASP A 187 -19.42 -27.41 18.90
C ASP A 187 -20.83 -27.02 19.38
N GLU A 188 -20.94 -26.21 20.42
CA GLU A 188 -22.24 -25.66 20.86
C GLU A 188 -22.87 -24.76 19.79
N VAL A 189 -22.08 -23.86 19.17
CA VAL A 189 -22.53 -23.01 18.06
C VAL A 189 -22.99 -23.87 16.89
N ARG A 190 -22.20 -24.88 16.54
CA ARG A 190 -22.51 -25.86 15.49
C ARG A 190 -23.83 -26.58 15.77
N GLY A 191 -24.07 -26.98 17.01
CA GLY A 191 -25.30 -27.63 17.43
C GLY A 191 -26.55 -26.78 17.20
N GLU A 192 -26.44 -25.45 17.33
CA GLU A 192 -27.55 -24.54 17.04
C GLU A 192 -27.69 -24.20 15.56
N ILE A 193 -26.60 -23.93 14.82
CA ILE A 193 -26.71 -23.59 13.38
C ILE A 193 -27.32 -24.76 12.57
N LYS A 194 -27.06 -26.02 12.96
CA LYS A 194 -27.62 -27.21 12.32
C LYS A 194 -29.14 -27.30 12.42
N LYS A 195 -29.76 -26.57 13.36
CA LYS A 195 -31.21 -26.55 13.56
C LYS A 195 -31.92 -25.59 12.60
N THR A 196 -31.17 -24.77 11.86
CA THR A 196 -31.72 -23.71 11.00
C THR A 196 -31.78 -24.15 9.54
N PRO A 197 -32.98 -24.30 8.93
CA PRO A 197 -33.13 -24.80 7.57
C PRO A 197 -32.41 -23.96 6.50
N GLU A 198 -32.32 -22.65 6.68
CA GLU A 198 -31.62 -21.76 5.77
C GLU A 198 -30.10 -21.99 5.78
N ILE A 199 -29.53 -22.38 6.92
CA ILE A 199 -28.10 -22.72 7.02
C ILE A 199 -27.83 -24.04 6.30
N ILE A 200 -28.75 -25.00 6.34
CA ILE A 200 -28.63 -26.25 5.59
C ILE A 200 -28.49 -25.95 4.09
N LYS A 201 -29.27 -25.00 3.55
CA LYS A 201 -29.12 -24.58 2.15
C LYS A 201 -27.77 -23.94 1.85
N VAL A 202 -27.26 -23.11 2.76
CA VAL A 202 -25.92 -22.49 2.62
C VAL A 202 -24.83 -23.56 2.67
N HIS A 203 -24.96 -24.52 3.59
CA HIS A 203 -24.07 -25.66 3.75
C HIS A 203 -24.04 -26.51 2.47
N ASP A 204 -25.20 -26.94 1.98
CA ASP A 204 -25.34 -27.76 0.78
C ASP A 204 -24.78 -27.03 -0.46
N ALA A 205 -24.97 -25.71 -0.56
CA ALA A 205 -24.44 -24.91 -1.66
C ALA A 205 -22.91 -24.87 -1.71
N PHE A 206 -22.22 -24.96 -0.56
CA PHE A 206 -20.76 -25.08 -0.52
C PHE A 206 -20.26 -26.44 -1.05
N ALA A 207 -21.12 -27.46 -1.02
CA ALA A 207 -20.86 -28.83 -1.47
C ALA A 207 -21.44 -29.15 -2.86
N ASP A 208 -22.17 -28.23 -3.51
CA ASP A 208 -22.81 -28.43 -4.82
C ASP A 208 -21.81 -28.25 -5.98
N ASP A 209 -21.70 -29.28 -6.82
CA ASP A 209 -20.82 -29.34 -7.99
C ASP A 209 -21.08 -28.21 -9.00
N LYS A 210 -22.32 -27.72 -9.11
CA LYS A 210 -22.67 -26.63 -10.04
C LYS A 210 -22.09 -25.28 -9.61
N ASN A 211 -21.73 -25.13 -8.34
CA ASN A 211 -21.27 -23.88 -7.76
C ASN A 211 -19.75 -23.79 -7.61
N ARG A 212 -18.98 -24.78 -8.09
CA ARG A 212 -17.51 -24.83 -7.95
C ARG A 212 -16.84 -25.31 -9.25
N ILE A 213 -16.02 -24.45 -9.86
CA ILE A 213 -15.47 -24.71 -11.21
C ILE A 213 -14.04 -25.31 -11.18
N ARG A 214 -13.34 -25.33 -10.03
CA ARG A 214 -11.87 -25.46 -10.00
C ARG A 214 -11.27 -26.83 -9.66
N TYR A 215 -11.97 -27.77 -9.01
CA TYR A 215 -11.35 -29.04 -8.55
C TYR A 215 -12.31 -30.24 -8.61
N ASN A 216 -11.78 -31.42 -9.01
CA ASN A 216 -12.55 -32.66 -9.29
C ASN A 216 -13.07 -33.42 -8.04
N LYS A 217 -12.69 -33.02 -6.82
CA LYS A 217 -13.12 -33.67 -5.56
C LYS A 217 -13.49 -32.58 -4.56
N MET A 218 -14.75 -32.58 -4.10
CA MET A 218 -15.31 -31.52 -3.25
C MET A 218 -15.37 -31.90 -1.78
N LEU A 219 -15.15 -30.91 -0.92
CA LEU A 219 -15.27 -30.99 0.53
C LEU A 219 -16.74 -31.20 0.86
N LYS A 220 -17.07 -32.33 1.49
CA LYS A 220 -18.44 -32.65 1.89
C LYS A 220 -18.85 -32.07 3.24
N ASP A 221 -17.92 -31.51 4.03
CA ASP A 221 -18.11 -30.95 5.38
C ASP A 221 -19.25 -31.62 6.17
N ASN A 222 -19.28 -32.96 6.21
CA ASN A 222 -20.43 -33.74 6.67
C ASN A 222 -20.83 -33.36 8.11
N ASN A 223 -19.85 -32.90 8.87
CA ASN A 223 -20.02 -32.49 10.25
C ASN A 223 -20.27 -30.99 10.43
N TYR A 224 -20.38 -30.18 9.39
CA TYR A 224 -20.62 -28.72 9.41
C TYR A 224 -19.50 -27.92 10.11
N CYS A 225 -18.29 -28.45 10.20
CA CYS A 225 -17.17 -27.78 10.86
C CYS A 225 -16.77 -26.50 10.11
N TRP A 226 -16.62 -26.58 8.79
CA TRP A 226 -16.25 -25.45 7.95
C TRP A 226 -17.39 -24.44 7.81
N THR A 227 -18.63 -24.92 7.77
CA THR A 227 -19.83 -24.07 7.77
C THR A 227 -19.96 -23.27 9.07
N THR A 228 -19.71 -23.92 10.22
CA THR A 228 -19.69 -23.25 11.52
C THR A 228 -18.59 -22.20 11.60
N GLN A 229 -17.41 -22.55 11.11
CA GLN A 229 -16.26 -21.65 11.09
C GLN A 229 -16.53 -20.42 10.21
N ASP A 230 -17.19 -20.59 9.06
CA ASP A 230 -17.53 -19.48 8.19
C ASP A 230 -18.50 -18.51 8.86
N PHE A 231 -19.56 -19.03 9.48
CA PHE A 231 -20.46 -18.25 10.34
C PHE A 231 -19.68 -17.48 11.42
N ILE A 232 -18.80 -18.18 12.15
CA ILE A 232 -18.06 -17.56 13.25
C ILE A 232 -17.13 -16.45 12.75
N PHE A 233 -16.43 -16.70 11.65
CA PHE A 233 -15.51 -15.75 11.05
C PHE A 233 -16.24 -14.49 10.61
N ARG A 234 -17.34 -14.62 9.83
CA ARG A 234 -18.08 -13.47 9.29
C ARG A 234 -18.72 -12.64 10.38
N MET A 235 -19.36 -13.30 11.34
CA MET A 235 -19.99 -12.58 12.44
C MET A 235 -18.96 -11.98 13.41
N GLY A 236 -17.86 -12.68 13.66
CA GLY A 236 -16.74 -12.15 14.44
C GLY A 236 -16.07 -10.92 13.79
N ASP A 237 -15.97 -10.89 12.45
CA ASP A 237 -15.46 -9.72 11.73
C ASP A 237 -16.48 -8.60 11.63
N ARG A 238 -17.78 -8.89 11.45
CA ARG A 238 -18.84 -7.85 11.47
C ARG A 238 -18.89 -7.10 12.81
N LEU A 239 -18.67 -7.83 13.91
CA LEU A 239 -18.54 -7.26 15.26
C LEU A 239 -17.31 -6.34 15.45
N LYS A 240 -16.40 -6.24 14.45
CA LYS A 240 -15.27 -5.30 14.43
C LYS A 240 -15.69 -3.87 14.03
N GLY A 241 -16.78 -3.71 13.29
CA GLY A 241 -17.14 -2.46 12.60
C GLY A 241 -18.51 -1.84 12.91
N ASP A 242 -19.48 -2.59 13.48
CA ASP A 242 -20.81 -2.03 13.73
C ASP A 242 -20.90 -1.22 15.04
N LYS A 243 -21.41 0.01 14.92
CA LYS A 243 -22.20 0.65 15.98
C LYS A 243 -23.31 -0.34 16.38
N MET A 244 -23.24 -0.88 17.59
CA MET A 244 -24.30 -1.72 18.16
C MET A 244 -25.68 -1.11 17.86
N PRO A 245 -26.62 -1.81 17.22
CA PRO A 245 -28.01 -1.39 17.27
C PRO A 245 -28.46 -1.51 18.73
N LYS A 246 -28.86 -0.37 19.29
CA LYS A 246 -29.55 -0.33 20.58
C LYS A 246 -30.92 -0.98 20.39
N ASP A 247 -31.09 -2.20 20.87
CA ASP A 247 -32.43 -2.76 21.03
C ASP A 247 -33.22 -1.88 22.01
N LYS A 248 -34.30 -1.30 21.50
CA LYS A 248 -35.36 -0.72 22.33
C LYS A 248 -36.03 -1.87 23.10
N LYS A 249 -35.81 -1.97 24.41
CA LYS A 249 -36.72 -2.70 25.32
C LYS A 249 -37.59 -1.71 26.13
N PRO A 250 -38.83 -2.08 26.48
CA PRO A 250 -39.79 -1.19 27.14
C PRO A 250 -39.36 -0.87 28.57
N LYS A 251 -39.65 0.37 29.00
CA LYS A 251 -39.42 0.86 30.36
C LYS A 251 -40.09 -0.05 31.40
N LYS A 252 -39.31 -0.55 32.36
CA LYS A 252 -39.67 -0.60 33.79
C LYS A 252 -38.42 -0.51 34.65
N GLU A 253 -38.55 0.26 35.71
CA GLU A 253 -37.51 0.86 36.56
C GLU A 253 -36.75 -0.17 37.41
N LYS A 254 -35.40 -0.08 37.43
CA LYS A 254 -34.59 0.18 38.64
C LYS A 254 -33.08 0.09 38.38
N GLN A 255 -32.41 1.15 38.81
CA GLN A 255 -31.01 1.30 39.25
C GLN A 255 -29.89 0.79 38.32
N GLU A 256 -29.35 1.73 37.54
CA GLU A 256 -28.08 1.61 36.83
C GLU A 256 -26.91 1.59 37.81
N ASN A 257 -26.11 0.51 37.82
CA ASN A 257 -24.70 0.58 38.20
C ASN A 257 -23.85 0.52 36.92
N LYS A 258 -23.78 1.68 36.23
CA LYS A 258 -22.75 1.95 35.23
C LYS A 258 -21.42 2.12 35.97
N LYS A 259 -20.39 1.32 35.66
CA LYS A 259 -19.01 1.79 35.88
C LYS A 259 -18.73 2.88 34.84
N ALA A 260 -19.16 4.09 35.19
CA ALA A 260 -18.77 5.33 34.56
C ALA A 260 -17.23 5.41 34.54
N LYS A 261 -16.68 6.07 33.52
CA LYS A 261 -15.40 6.74 33.70
C LYS A 261 -15.55 7.61 34.94
N ILE A 262 -14.81 7.31 36.00
CA ILE A 262 -14.65 8.25 37.11
C ILE A 262 -13.87 9.43 36.51
N ILE A 263 -14.62 10.42 36.03
CA ILE A 263 -14.13 11.79 35.99
C ILE A 263 -13.91 12.11 37.47
N LYS A 264 -12.67 12.36 37.90
CA LYS A 264 -12.45 12.86 39.26
C LYS A 264 -13.36 14.10 39.41
N PRO A 265 -14.18 14.20 40.47
CA PRO A 265 -14.88 15.44 40.73
C PRO A 265 -13.82 16.54 40.77
N VAL A 266 -13.98 17.55 39.92
CA VAL A 266 -13.30 18.81 40.15
C VAL A 266 -13.91 19.30 41.45
N GLU A 267 -13.11 19.43 42.50
CA GLU A 267 -13.53 20.20 43.67
C GLU A 267 -13.65 21.64 43.16
N VAL A 268 -14.87 22.07 42.92
CA VAL A 268 -15.18 23.45 42.59
C VAL A 268 -15.76 24.04 43.87
N SER A 269 -15.14 25.10 44.40
CA SER A 269 -15.69 25.79 45.56
C SER A 269 -16.98 26.49 45.16
N ILE A 270 -18.00 26.43 46.02
CA ILE A 270 -19.21 27.24 45.80
C ILE A 270 -18.85 28.72 45.83
N ASP A 271 -17.85 29.13 46.62
CA ASP A 271 -17.39 30.52 46.64
C ASP A 271 -16.69 30.90 45.32
N GLU A 272 -15.92 29.99 44.69
CA GLU A 272 -15.35 30.21 43.35
C GLU A 272 -16.44 30.28 42.28
N ILE A 273 -17.48 29.45 42.39
CA ILE A 273 -18.64 29.53 41.50
C ILE A 273 -19.33 30.87 41.72
N LEU A 274 -19.58 31.29 42.96
CA LEU A 274 -20.27 32.55 43.25
C LEU A 274 -19.45 33.77 42.81
N ASP A 275 -18.13 33.75 42.97
CA ASP A 275 -17.21 34.78 42.44
C ASP A 275 -17.25 34.82 40.90
N GLU A 276 -17.21 33.67 40.21
CA GLU A 276 -17.41 33.60 38.74
C GLU A 276 -18.84 33.99 38.32
N MET A 277 -19.85 33.72 39.15
CA MET A 277 -21.25 34.06 38.93
C MET A 277 -21.49 35.57 39.03
N GLU A 278 -20.76 36.29 39.89
CA GLU A 278 -20.81 37.75 40.00
C GLU A 278 -20.09 38.44 38.82
N GLU A 279 -19.04 37.82 38.25
CA GLU A 279 -18.27 38.44 37.16
C GLU A 279 -18.71 38.07 35.73
N ASN A 280 -19.31 36.89 35.46
CA ASN A 280 -19.43 36.39 34.08
C ASN A 280 -20.68 35.54 33.72
N ILE A 281 -21.87 35.83 34.25
CA ILE A 281 -23.09 35.13 33.80
C ILE A 281 -23.81 35.83 32.64
N VAL A 282 -23.93 35.11 31.52
CA VAL A 282 -24.98 35.31 30.51
C VAL A 282 -25.93 34.10 30.57
N ILE A 283 -27.06 34.25 31.27
CA ILE A 283 -28.09 33.20 31.29
C ILE A 283 -28.80 33.18 29.93
N LYS A 284 -28.61 32.13 29.14
CA LYS A 284 -29.31 31.93 27.84
C LYS A 284 -30.70 31.30 28.06
N ASP A 285 -31.60 32.02 28.74
CA ASP A 285 -32.98 31.57 29.04
C ASP A 285 -33.98 31.77 27.88
N GLN A 286 -33.53 32.26 26.71
CA GLN A 286 -34.42 32.53 25.59
C GLN A 286 -34.70 31.26 24.75
N HIS A 287 -35.95 30.80 24.78
CA HIS A 287 -36.47 29.86 23.80
C HIS A 287 -36.60 30.52 22.42
N HIS A 288 -35.68 30.21 21.50
CA HIS A 288 -35.83 30.62 20.11
C HIS A 288 -36.98 29.84 19.45
N LYS A 289 -38.04 30.55 19.01
CA LYS A 289 -39.08 29.96 18.16
C LYS A 289 -38.52 29.82 16.74
N LEU A 290 -38.43 28.59 16.24
CA LEU A 290 -38.13 28.35 14.82
C LEU A 290 -39.28 28.89 13.95
N GLY A 291 -38.94 29.41 12.77
CA GLY A 291 -39.94 29.84 11.79
C GLY A 291 -40.82 28.67 11.32
N GLN A 292 -42.02 28.99 10.81
CA GLN A 292 -42.85 27.98 10.15
C GLN A 292 -42.18 27.53 8.84
N PRO A 293 -42.35 26.26 8.42
CA PRO A 293 -41.85 25.81 7.12
C PRO A 293 -42.47 26.63 5.98
N GLU A 294 -41.62 27.24 5.17
CA GLU A 294 -41.99 28.00 3.97
C GLU A 294 -41.60 27.19 2.72
N LYS A 295 -42.03 27.65 1.54
CA LYS A 295 -41.71 27.03 0.25
C LYS A 295 -41.13 28.06 -0.70
N VAL A 296 -40.22 27.62 -1.57
CA VAL A 296 -39.60 28.45 -2.61
C VAL A 296 -39.59 27.72 -3.94
N LYS A 297 -39.78 28.45 -5.03
CA LYS A 297 -39.78 27.91 -6.41
C LYS A 297 -38.42 28.07 -7.08
N ILE A 298 -38.16 27.29 -8.14
CA ILE A 298 -36.87 27.32 -8.86
C ILE A 298 -36.53 28.74 -9.35
N TYR A 299 -37.47 29.45 -10.00
CA TYR A 299 -37.23 30.81 -10.48
C TYR A 299 -36.86 31.79 -9.35
N GLU A 300 -37.46 31.63 -8.16
CA GLU A 300 -37.21 32.48 -7.00
C GLU A 300 -35.82 32.26 -6.42
N ILE A 301 -35.37 30.99 -6.35
CA ILE A 301 -34.01 30.65 -5.90
C ILE A 301 -32.99 31.39 -6.76
N VAL A 302 -33.18 31.38 -8.09
CA VAL A 302 -32.27 31.99 -9.06
C VAL A 302 -32.27 33.51 -8.94
N GLU A 303 -33.45 34.12 -8.87
CA GLU A 303 -33.59 35.57 -8.68
C GLU A 303 -32.94 36.05 -7.37
N LYS A 304 -33.15 35.32 -6.27
CA LYS A 304 -32.56 35.63 -4.97
C LYS A 304 -31.04 35.45 -4.97
N ALA A 305 -30.52 34.44 -5.66
CA ALA A 305 -29.08 34.24 -5.84
C ALA A 305 -28.45 35.35 -6.70
N LYS A 306 -29.06 35.67 -7.85
CA LYS A 306 -28.59 36.69 -8.79
C LYS A 306 -28.51 38.08 -8.16
N LYS A 307 -29.52 38.45 -7.35
CA LYS A 307 -29.58 39.71 -6.60
C LYS A 307 -28.78 39.70 -5.29
N VAL A 308 -28.03 38.63 -5.00
CA VAL A 308 -27.23 38.46 -3.79
C VAL A 308 -28.05 38.62 -2.49
N LYS A 309 -29.35 38.28 -2.54
CA LYS A 309 -30.24 38.28 -1.38
C LYS A 309 -30.02 37.05 -0.50
N TRP A 310 -29.59 35.95 -1.12
CA TRP A 310 -29.17 34.74 -0.42
C TRP A 310 -27.66 34.60 -0.50
N VAL A 311 -27.02 34.52 0.65
CA VAL A 311 -25.55 34.53 0.78
C VAL A 311 -25.07 33.33 1.58
N VAL A 312 -23.81 32.98 1.40
CA VAL A 312 -23.15 31.88 2.09
C VAL A 312 -22.21 32.47 3.15
N PRO A 313 -22.18 31.95 4.38
CA PRO A 313 -21.24 32.43 5.39
C PRO A 313 -19.81 31.96 5.08
N HIS A 314 -18.81 32.75 5.44
CA HIS A 314 -17.39 32.43 5.22
C HIS A 314 -16.96 31.11 5.89
N PHE A 315 -17.63 30.73 6.98
CA PHE A 315 -17.34 29.51 7.72
C PHE A 315 -17.94 28.23 7.11
N GLN A 316 -18.70 28.34 6.02
CA GLN A 316 -19.24 27.18 5.31
C GLN A 316 -18.18 26.51 4.43
N ARG A 317 -18.37 25.27 3.96
CA ARG A 317 -17.40 24.61 3.05
C ARG A 317 -17.37 25.21 1.63
N TYR A 318 -16.38 24.82 0.83
CA TYR A 318 -16.34 25.13 -0.61
C TYR A 318 -17.43 24.36 -1.37
N PHE A 319 -17.79 24.83 -2.57
CA PHE A 319 -18.62 24.06 -3.48
C PHE A 319 -17.84 22.82 -3.95
N ARG A 320 -18.44 21.62 -3.89
CA ARG A 320 -17.75 20.34 -4.14
C ARG A 320 -18.56 19.34 -4.98
N TRP A 321 -19.79 19.67 -5.34
CA TRP A 321 -20.58 18.78 -6.21
C TRP A 321 -19.98 18.71 -7.60
N ASP A 322 -19.84 17.49 -8.09
CA ASP A 322 -19.36 17.20 -9.44
C ASP A 322 -20.48 17.21 -10.45
N GLU A 323 -20.11 17.09 -11.72
CA GLU A 323 -21.02 17.10 -12.86
C GLU A 323 -22.13 16.05 -12.73
N GLY A 324 -21.82 14.87 -12.19
CA GLY A 324 -22.77 13.79 -11.97
C GLY A 324 -23.80 14.15 -10.89
N LYS A 325 -23.36 14.64 -9.72
CA LYS A 325 -24.28 15.07 -8.64
C LYS A 325 -25.18 16.23 -9.05
N ILE A 326 -24.64 17.15 -9.87
CA ILE A 326 -25.44 18.25 -10.43
C ILE A 326 -26.52 17.67 -11.36
N ALA A 327 -26.16 16.71 -12.23
CA ALA A 327 -27.12 16.03 -13.10
C ALA A 327 -28.18 15.28 -12.31
N GLU A 328 -27.82 14.51 -11.27
CA GLU A 328 -28.75 13.80 -10.38
C GLU A 328 -29.76 14.72 -9.69
N LEU A 329 -29.33 15.93 -9.30
CA LEU A 329 -30.24 16.94 -8.75
C LEU A 329 -31.28 17.36 -9.77
N TRP A 330 -30.86 17.69 -10.99
CA TRP A 330 -31.75 18.10 -12.05
C TRP A 330 -32.65 16.96 -12.52
N GLU A 331 -32.16 15.73 -12.52
CA GLU A 331 -32.93 14.51 -12.75
C GLU A 331 -34.07 14.39 -11.72
N SER A 332 -33.75 14.64 -10.44
CA SER A 332 -34.73 14.61 -9.34
C SER A 332 -35.77 15.72 -9.47
N ILE A 333 -35.34 16.94 -9.84
CA ILE A 333 -36.25 18.07 -10.11
C ILE A 333 -37.17 17.73 -11.31
N LEU A 334 -36.60 17.20 -12.39
CA LEU A 334 -37.35 16.80 -13.58
C LEU A 334 -38.35 15.67 -13.29
N LYS A 335 -38.02 14.73 -12.40
CA LYS A 335 -38.92 13.62 -12.02
C LYS A 335 -39.87 13.96 -10.87
N ASP A 336 -39.93 15.23 -10.44
CA ASP A 336 -40.74 15.72 -9.31
C ASP A 336 -40.43 15.00 -7.98
N TYR A 337 -39.19 14.55 -7.79
CA TYR A 337 -38.72 13.87 -6.57
C TYR A 337 -38.32 14.86 -5.48
N TYR A 338 -38.42 14.44 -4.22
CA TYR A 338 -38.04 15.26 -3.07
C TYR A 338 -36.52 15.48 -2.99
N ILE A 339 -36.06 16.72 -3.15
CA ILE A 339 -34.63 17.07 -3.09
C ILE A 339 -34.15 17.52 -1.71
N GLY A 340 -34.95 17.36 -0.64
CA GLY A 340 -34.64 17.85 0.70
C GLY A 340 -35.23 19.24 1.00
N SER A 341 -35.01 19.74 2.22
CA SER A 341 -35.35 21.11 2.62
C SER A 341 -34.11 22.01 2.69
N PHE A 342 -34.28 23.33 2.71
CA PHE A 342 -33.22 24.28 3.03
C PHE A 342 -33.32 24.80 4.47
N LEU A 343 -32.18 25.21 5.02
CA LEU A 343 -32.12 25.91 6.29
C LEU A 343 -31.43 27.25 6.09
N PHE A 344 -32.11 28.32 6.49
CA PHE A 344 -31.60 29.68 6.43
C PHE A 344 -31.45 30.30 7.82
N TRP A 345 -30.67 31.36 7.89
CA TRP A 345 -30.61 32.29 9.00
C TRP A 345 -30.98 33.68 8.51
N ASP A 346 -32.02 34.27 9.10
CA ASP A 346 -32.47 35.61 8.77
C ASP A 346 -31.48 36.65 9.28
N VAL A 347 -31.21 37.68 8.47
CA VAL A 347 -30.23 38.73 8.79
C VAL A 347 -30.74 40.12 8.42
N ASP A 348 -30.28 41.12 9.16
CA ASP A 348 -30.47 42.55 8.83
C ASP A 348 -29.27 43.06 8.01
N LYS A 349 -29.32 44.31 7.51
CA LYS A 349 -28.24 44.91 6.71
C LYS A 349 -26.88 44.97 7.42
N ASN A 350 -26.86 45.05 8.75
CA ASN A 350 -25.64 45.04 9.56
C ASN A 350 -25.29 43.61 9.98
N ILE A 351 -24.54 42.91 9.13
CA ILE A 351 -24.12 41.53 9.36
C ILE A 351 -22.72 41.53 9.98
N GLU A 352 -22.60 41.05 11.22
CA GLU A 352 -21.30 40.87 11.89
C GLU A 352 -20.48 39.71 11.29
N VAL A 353 -21.16 38.81 10.58
CA VAL A 353 -20.61 37.61 9.97
C VAL A 353 -20.09 37.91 8.56
N GLY A 354 -18.89 37.43 8.26
CA GLY A 354 -18.35 37.44 6.91
C GLY A 354 -19.24 36.64 5.96
N ILE A 355 -19.77 37.30 4.94
CA ILE A 355 -20.64 36.70 3.93
C ILE A 355 -20.02 36.79 2.54
N LYS A 356 -20.37 35.82 1.70
CA LYS A 356 -20.05 35.81 0.28
C LYS A 356 -21.28 35.45 -0.55
N PRO A 357 -21.38 35.89 -1.81
CA PRO A 357 -22.43 35.44 -2.70
C PRO A 357 -22.34 33.92 -2.91
N ILE A 358 -23.44 33.33 -3.39
CA ILE A 358 -23.41 31.98 -3.98
C ILE A 358 -22.35 31.97 -5.07
N GLU A 359 -21.61 30.86 -5.20
CA GLU A 359 -20.51 30.76 -6.15
C GLU A 359 -21.01 31.13 -7.58
N GLY A 360 -20.29 32.06 -8.24
CA GLY A 360 -20.63 32.61 -9.56
C GLY A 360 -21.75 33.67 -9.61
N ALA A 361 -22.35 34.03 -8.47
CA ALA A 361 -23.25 35.18 -8.34
C ALA A 361 -22.50 36.41 -7.80
N GLY A 362 -23.07 37.61 -8.01
CA GLY A 362 -22.60 38.87 -7.43
C GLY A 362 -21.28 39.40 -8.00
N ARG A 363 -21.34 40.38 -8.92
CA ARG A 363 -20.15 40.99 -9.54
C ARG A 363 -19.55 42.16 -8.75
N ASN A 364 -20.37 42.90 -7.99
CA ASN A 364 -19.98 44.07 -7.20
C ASN A 364 -20.45 43.94 -5.74
N GLN A 365 -19.59 44.24 -4.76
CA GLN A 365 -19.95 44.19 -3.33
C GLN A 365 -20.95 45.28 -2.91
N ASP A 366 -20.99 46.40 -3.63
CA ASP A 366 -21.86 47.54 -3.30
C ASP A 366 -23.36 47.27 -3.57
N GLU A 367 -23.68 46.16 -4.23
CA GLU A 367 -25.04 45.72 -4.54
C GLU A 367 -25.60 44.69 -3.54
N TYR A 368 -24.83 44.35 -2.50
CA TYR A 368 -25.21 43.28 -1.57
C TYR A 368 -26.34 43.74 -0.65
N GLU A 369 -27.54 43.19 -0.85
CA GLU A 369 -28.68 43.32 0.06
C GLU A 369 -29.06 41.95 0.66
N PRO A 370 -28.21 41.39 1.53
CA PRO A 370 -28.43 40.06 2.10
C PRO A 370 -29.68 40.04 2.98
N GLU A 371 -30.59 39.10 2.69
CA GLU A 371 -31.81 38.84 3.48
C GLU A 371 -31.66 37.54 4.29
N LYS A 372 -30.97 36.53 3.72
CA LYS A 372 -30.83 35.20 4.32
C LYS A 372 -29.43 34.62 4.11
N ILE A 373 -28.87 34.04 5.16
CA ILE A 373 -27.65 33.24 5.12
C ILE A 373 -28.02 31.76 4.96
N ILE A 374 -27.43 31.08 3.98
CA ILE A 374 -27.62 29.65 3.72
C ILE A 374 -26.85 28.85 4.76
N LEU A 375 -27.53 28.04 5.58
CA LEU A 375 -26.91 27.12 6.55
C LEU A 375 -26.92 25.66 6.07
N ASP A 376 -28.00 25.25 5.38
CA ASP A 376 -28.09 23.97 4.68
C ASP A 376 -28.77 24.16 3.33
N GLY A 377 -28.29 23.43 2.31
CA GLY A 377 -28.76 23.54 0.93
C GLY A 377 -27.81 24.28 -0.02
N GLN A 378 -26.65 24.76 0.43
CA GLN A 378 -25.71 25.50 -0.42
C GLN A 378 -25.34 24.75 -1.69
N GLN A 379 -25.00 23.46 -1.61
CA GLN A 379 -24.58 22.71 -2.81
C GLN A 379 -25.73 22.67 -3.84
N ARG A 380 -26.96 22.36 -3.40
CA ARG A 380 -28.16 22.34 -4.26
C ARG A 380 -28.49 23.70 -4.87
N ILE A 381 -28.51 24.76 -4.05
CA ILE A 381 -28.80 26.13 -4.52
C ILE A 381 -27.73 26.61 -5.51
N THR A 382 -26.46 26.34 -5.22
CA THR A 382 -25.34 26.69 -6.12
C THR A 382 -25.45 25.91 -7.43
N SER A 383 -25.78 24.63 -7.40
CA SER A 383 -25.97 23.80 -8.61
C SER A 383 -27.14 24.27 -9.48
N ILE A 384 -28.28 24.65 -8.87
CA ILE A 384 -29.42 25.23 -9.59
C ILE A 384 -28.98 26.53 -10.29
N TYR A 385 -28.33 27.44 -9.55
CA TYR A 385 -27.87 28.69 -10.13
C TYR A 385 -26.82 28.49 -11.24
N TYR A 386 -25.86 27.58 -11.01
CA TYR A 386 -24.77 27.26 -11.93
C TYR A 386 -25.30 26.77 -13.29
N VAL A 387 -26.18 25.78 -13.28
CA VAL A 387 -26.73 25.20 -14.52
C VAL A 387 -27.55 26.21 -15.32
N LEU A 388 -28.23 27.13 -14.64
CA LEU A 388 -29.12 28.08 -15.29
C LEU A 388 -28.40 29.31 -15.85
N ASN A 389 -27.26 29.69 -15.28
CA ASN A 389 -26.55 30.93 -15.66
C ASN A 389 -25.20 30.65 -16.34
N ASN A 390 -24.75 29.39 -16.40
CA ASN A 390 -23.43 28.98 -16.87
C ASN A 390 -22.28 29.94 -16.48
N PRO A 391 -22.19 30.34 -15.19
CA PRO A 391 -21.12 31.22 -14.75
C PRO A 391 -19.77 30.51 -14.92
N ALA A 392 -18.71 31.27 -15.20
CA ALA A 392 -17.34 30.76 -15.34
C ALA A 392 -16.75 30.35 -13.97
N ILE A 393 -17.33 29.33 -13.34
CA ILE A 393 -16.88 28.76 -12.07
C ILE A 393 -16.14 27.45 -12.35
N GLU A 394 -15.04 27.23 -11.65
CA GLU A 394 -14.36 25.93 -11.66
C GLU A 394 -15.18 24.91 -10.84
N VAL A 395 -15.76 23.91 -11.50
CA VAL A 395 -16.43 22.76 -10.85
C VAL A 395 -15.44 21.59 -10.76
N SER A 396 -15.40 20.90 -9.61
CA SER A 396 -14.57 19.69 -9.40
C SER A 396 -13.07 19.83 -9.71
N ASN A 397 -12.46 20.99 -9.43
CA ASN A 397 -11.07 21.29 -9.77
C ASN A 397 -10.76 21.23 -11.30
N ARG A 398 -11.77 21.39 -12.16
CA ARG A 398 -11.61 21.48 -13.61
C ARG A 398 -11.91 22.91 -14.09
N LYS A 399 -11.09 23.42 -15.02
CA LYS A 399 -11.17 24.78 -15.57
C LYS A 399 -12.24 24.96 -16.66
N VAL A 400 -13.23 24.08 -16.73
CA VAL A 400 -14.15 24.02 -17.86
C VAL A 400 -15.59 24.12 -17.35
N THR A 401 -16.35 25.04 -17.93
CA THR A 401 -17.79 25.15 -17.72
C THR A 401 -18.49 23.98 -18.40
N TYR A 402 -19.44 23.36 -17.69
CA TYR A 402 -20.26 22.28 -18.21
C TYR A 402 -21.64 22.82 -18.58
N TYR A 403 -22.11 22.45 -19.76
CA TYR A 403 -23.44 22.75 -20.28
C TYR A 403 -24.34 21.54 -20.06
N TYR A 404 -25.51 21.75 -19.47
CA TYR A 404 -26.44 20.67 -19.12
C TYR A 404 -27.69 20.73 -19.97
N TYR A 405 -28.17 19.57 -20.37
CA TYR A 405 -29.32 19.41 -21.24
C TYR A 405 -30.31 18.41 -20.65
N ILE A 406 -31.61 18.70 -20.77
CA ILE A 406 -32.66 17.69 -20.59
C ILE A 406 -32.77 16.89 -21.88
N ASN A 407 -32.54 15.59 -21.81
CA ASN A 407 -32.85 14.64 -22.87
C ASN A 407 -34.33 14.24 -22.78
N PHE A 408 -35.17 14.92 -23.58
CA PHE A 408 -36.60 14.62 -23.64
C PHE A 408 -36.92 13.29 -24.31
N TYR A 409 -36.03 12.76 -25.16
CA TYR A 409 -36.20 11.43 -25.72
C TYR A 409 -36.18 10.37 -24.60
N ASN A 410 -35.17 10.42 -23.73
CA ASN A 410 -35.05 9.50 -22.60
C ASN A 410 -36.22 9.70 -21.63
N TYR A 411 -36.53 10.95 -21.28
CA TYR A 411 -37.65 11.26 -20.38
C TYR A 411 -39.01 10.70 -20.87
N LEU A 412 -39.28 10.75 -22.18
CA LEU A 412 -40.56 10.31 -22.74
C LEU A 412 -40.60 8.81 -23.07
N PHE A 413 -39.47 8.22 -23.47
CA PHE A 413 -39.45 6.90 -24.10
C PHE A 413 -38.53 5.87 -23.43
N GLN A 414 -37.64 6.29 -22.52
CA GLN A 414 -36.69 5.40 -21.83
C GLN A 414 -36.67 5.67 -20.31
N PRO A 415 -37.63 5.09 -19.56
CA PRO A 415 -37.80 5.40 -18.12
C PRO A 415 -36.59 5.05 -17.25
N ASP A 416 -35.76 4.09 -17.70
CA ASP A 416 -34.57 3.60 -16.98
C ASP A 416 -33.27 4.33 -17.39
N ALA A 417 -33.33 5.25 -18.36
CA ALA A 417 -32.17 6.01 -18.81
C ALA A 417 -32.06 7.37 -18.09
N ASP A 418 -30.84 7.89 -18.00
CA ASP A 418 -30.57 9.23 -17.47
C ASP A 418 -31.18 10.28 -18.40
N CYS A 419 -31.93 11.23 -17.84
CA CYS A 419 -32.60 12.29 -18.59
C CYS A 419 -31.79 13.59 -18.61
N ILE A 420 -30.69 13.69 -17.86
CA ILE A 420 -29.79 14.84 -17.87
C ILE A 420 -28.45 14.47 -18.50
N GLU A 421 -28.08 15.17 -19.56
CA GLU A 421 -26.77 15.07 -20.22
C GLU A 421 -25.93 16.32 -19.98
N TYR A 422 -24.61 16.18 -20.01
CA TYR A 422 -23.70 17.31 -19.86
C TYR A 422 -22.49 17.24 -20.79
N HIS A 423 -22.06 18.41 -21.27
CA HIS A 423 -20.97 18.56 -22.23
C HIS A 423 -20.00 19.67 -21.81
N THR A 424 -18.73 19.51 -22.18
CA THR A 424 -17.68 20.52 -21.94
C THR A 424 -17.69 21.66 -22.95
N GLN A 425 -18.51 21.55 -23.99
CA GLN A 425 -18.75 22.55 -25.03
C GLN A 425 -20.25 22.63 -25.25
N GLU A 426 -20.74 23.81 -25.57
CA GLU A 426 -22.12 24.03 -25.96
C GLU A 426 -22.39 23.32 -27.29
N LEU A 427 -23.45 22.51 -27.35
CA LEU A 427 -23.90 21.87 -28.58
C LEU A 427 -24.49 22.92 -29.52
N ASP A 428 -24.31 22.72 -30.83
CA ASP A 428 -25.08 23.50 -31.80
C ASP A 428 -26.56 23.13 -31.74
N ASN A 429 -27.41 24.09 -32.13
CA ASN A 429 -28.86 23.94 -32.02
C ASN A 429 -29.41 22.80 -32.90
N GLU A 430 -28.78 22.48 -34.03
CA GLU A 430 -29.25 21.45 -34.95
C GLU A 430 -29.01 20.05 -34.36
N ASP A 431 -27.81 19.80 -33.85
CA ASP A 431 -27.44 18.58 -33.13
C ASP A 431 -28.26 18.39 -31.84
N ALA A 432 -28.47 19.46 -31.07
CA ALA A 432 -29.31 19.42 -29.88
C ALA A 432 -30.78 19.07 -30.21
N ASN A 433 -31.36 19.73 -31.21
CA ASN A 433 -32.74 19.49 -31.64
C ASN A 433 -32.93 18.07 -32.20
N ASN A 434 -31.99 17.57 -33.00
CA ASN A 434 -32.01 16.20 -33.55
C ASN A 434 -32.06 15.12 -32.46
N ARG A 435 -31.49 15.42 -31.29
CA ARG A 435 -31.41 14.50 -30.14
C ARG A 435 -32.47 14.79 -29.07
N LEU A 436 -33.40 15.72 -29.31
CA LEU A 436 -34.40 16.19 -28.34
C LEU A 436 -33.78 16.70 -27.03
N LEU A 437 -32.69 17.45 -27.14
CA LEU A 437 -31.97 18.03 -26.02
C LEU A 437 -32.39 19.48 -25.77
N PHE A 438 -32.91 19.77 -24.58
CA PHE A 438 -33.21 21.12 -24.14
C PHE A 438 -32.08 21.69 -23.28
N PRO A 439 -31.47 22.83 -23.64
CA PRO A 439 -30.42 23.46 -22.85
C PRO A 439 -30.98 24.05 -21.55
N LEU A 440 -30.56 23.53 -20.38
CA LEU A 440 -31.10 23.97 -19.10
C LEU A 440 -30.83 25.45 -18.80
N ASN A 441 -29.75 26.03 -19.31
CA ASN A 441 -29.47 27.47 -19.18
C ASN A 441 -30.47 28.38 -19.90
N ARG A 442 -31.37 27.83 -20.73
CA ARG A 442 -32.48 28.57 -21.34
C ARG A 442 -33.82 28.34 -20.63
N LEU A 443 -33.83 27.71 -19.44
CA LEU A 443 -35.08 27.40 -18.73
C LEU A 443 -35.90 28.64 -18.35
N ASN A 444 -35.26 29.80 -18.16
CA ASN A 444 -35.96 31.08 -17.92
C ASN A 444 -36.67 31.64 -19.16
N GLU A 445 -36.24 31.21 -20.36
CA GLU A 445 -36.69 31.63 -21.69
C GLU A 445 -37.16 30.40 -22.46
N TYR A 446 -37.80 29.44 -21.76
CA TYR A 446 -38.16 28.17 -22.37
C TYR A 446 -39.21 28.32 -23.47
N ASP A 447 -40.06 29.36 -23.40
CA ASP A 447 -41.06 29.68 -24.42
C ASP A 447 -40.38 29.99 -25.77
N ASP A 448 -39.31 30.81 -25.77
CA ASP A 448 -38.55 31.15 -26.98
C ASP A 448 -37.90 29.90 -27.61
N TRP A 449 -37.34 29.01 -26.77
CA TRP A 449 -36.77 27.75 -27.27
C TRP A 449 -37.86 26.83 -27.85
N VAL A 450 -39.04 26.79 -27.22
CA VAL A 450 -40.17 25.99 -27.71
C VAL A 450 -40.61 26.47 -29.09
N ASP A 451 -40.69 27.79 -29.31
CA ASP A 451 -41.00 28.40 -30.60
C ASP A 451 -39.92 28.05 -31.66
N GLU A 452 -38.64 28.20 -31.31
CA GLU A 452 -37.51 27.82 -32.17
C GLU A 452 -37.53 26.33 -32.55
N PHE A 453 -37.86 25.46 -31.59
CA PHE A 453 -37.97 24.02 -31.80
C PHE A 453 -39.19 23.67 -32.66
N GLU A 454 -40.31 24.40 -32.51
CA GLU A 454 -41.47 24.27 -33.37
C GLU A 454 -41.13 24.64 -34.83
N ASP A 455 -40.44 25.74 -35.04
CA ASP A 455 -39.97 26.18 -36.35
C ASP A 455 -38.97 25.20 -36.98
N TYR A 456 -38.06 24.65 -36.17
CA TYR A 456 -37.13 23.59 -36.59
C TYR A 456 -37.87 22.36 -37.14
N LEU A 457 -38.91 21.90 -36.43
CA LEU A 457 -39.69 20.74 -36.85
C LEU A 457 -40.53 21.03 -38.11
N ARG A 458 -41.10 22.24 -38.22
CA ARG A 458 -41.78 22.67 -39.45
C ARG A 458 -40.85 22.72 -40.66
N LYS A 459 -39.63 23.26 -40.50
CA LYS A 459 -38.61 23.33 -41.55
C LYS A 459 -38.19 21.94 -42.05
N ASN A 460 -38.27 20.92 -41.20
CA ASN A 460 -37.99 19.52 -41.53
C ASN A 460 -39.23 18.72 -41.98
N ASN A 461 -40.33 19.39 -42.34
CA ASN A 461 -41.59 18.82 -42.84
C ASN A 461 -42.38 17.97 -41.82
N TYR A 462 -42.25 18.23 -40.52
CA TYR A 462 -43.10 17.60 -39.50
C TYR A 462 -44.35 18.47 -39.22
N GLU A 463 -45.52 18.10 -39.74
CA GLU A 463 -46.77 18.90 -39.60
C GLU A 463 -47.97 18.17 -38.95
N ASP A 464 -47.83 16.89 -38.57
CA ASP A 464 -48.95 16.13 -37.99
C ASP A 464 -49.26 16.50 -36.51
N SER A 465 -50.49 16.22 -36.10
CA SER A 465 -51.04 16.32 -34.75
C SER A 465 -50.16 15.71 -33.65
N SER A 466 -49.36 14.69 -33.98
CA SER A 466 -48.41 14.02 -33.09
C SER A 466 -47.27 14.95 -32.63
N PHE A 467 -46.73 15.79 -33.52
CA PHE A 467 -45.69 16.76 -33.19
C PHE A 467 -46.22 17.87 -32.26
N ARG A 468 -47.42 18.41 -32.53
CA ARG A 468 -48.06 19.40 -31.64
C ARG A 468 -48.33 18.85 -30.24
N ARG A 469 -48.47 17.52 -30.08
CA ARG A 469 -48.62 16.87 -28.77
C ARG A 469 -47.28 16.77 -28.05
N LEU A 470 -46.21 16.47 -28.78
CA LEU A 470 -44.84 16.44 -28.25
C LEU A 470 -44.43 17.82 -27.71
N VAL A 471 -44.54 18.87 -28.53
CA VAL A 471 -44.18 20.25 -28.14
C VAL A 471 -44.93 20.70 -26.89
N ARG A 472 -46.26 20.56 -26.89
CA ARG A 472 -47.09 20.90 -25.71
C ARG A 472 -46.74 20.08 -24.46
N SER A 473 -46.27 18.84 -24.62
CA SER A 473 -45.86 18.01 -23.48
C SER A 473 -44.55 18.48 -22.89
N ILE A 474 -43.60 18.87 -23.74
CA ILE A 474 -42.31 19.46 -23.36
C ILE A 474 -42.54 20.81 -22.68
N GLU A 475 -43.26 21.73 -23.33
CA GLU A 475 -43.61 23.05 -22.81
C GLU A 475 -44.27 22.96 -21.42
N ARG A 476 -45.29 22.09 -21.27
CA ARG A 476 -45.95 21.85 -19.98
C ARG A 476 -44.96 21.37 -18.93
N LYS A 477 -44.02 20.49 -19.27
CA LYS A 477 -43.05 19.98 -18.30
C LYS A 477 -42.03 21.04 -17.90
N LEU A 478 -41.53 21.83 -18.84
CA LEU A 478 -40.63 22.96 -18.57
C LEU A 478 -41.30 24.00 -17.67
N ARG A 479 -42.56 24.36 -17.97
CA ARG A 479 -43.38 25.24 -17.12
C ARG A 479 -43.53 24.71 -15.70
N LEU A 480 -43.81 23.41 -15.53
CA LEU A 480 -43.94 22.79 -14.20
C LEU A 480 -42.63 22.87 -13.41
N VAL A 481 -41.50 22.57 -14.05
CA VAL A 481 -40.18 22.66 -13.41
C VAL A 481 -39.86 24.11 -13.00
N TRP A 482 -40.15 25.09 -13.85
CA TRP A 482 -39.79 26.48 -13.60
C TRP A 482 -40.69 27.18 -12.57
N TYR A 483 -42.01 27.05 -12.73
CA TYR A 483 -43.00 27.82 -11.96
C TYR A 483 -43.70 27.04 -10.85
N ASP A 484 -43.72 25.71 -10.89
CA ASP A 484 -44.55 24.90 -9.99
C ASP A 484 -43.75 23.96 -9.07
N TYR A 485 -42.47 23.68 -9.34
CA TYR A 485 -41.63 22.88 -8.45
C TYR A 485 -41.24 23.67 -7.18
N GLU A 486 -41.69 23.18 -6.02
CA GLU A 486 -41.52 23.85 -4.72
C GLU A 486 -40.54 23.09 -3.81
N VAL A 487 -39.60 23.81 -3.22
CA VAL A 487 -38.65 23.30 -2.22
C VAL A 487 -39.00 23.86 -0.84
N PRO A 488 -39.16 23.03 0.20
CA PRO A 488 -39.43 23.52 1.54
C PRO A 488 -38.17 24.13 2.18
N PHE A 489 -38.32 25.18 2.99
CA PHE A 489 -37.23 25.71 3.80
C PHE A 489 -37.70 26.18 5.19
N ILE A 490 -36.76 26.26 6.13
CA ILE A 490 -36.97 26.81 7.47
C ILE A 490 -35.95 27.92 7.70
N SER A 491 -36.36 29.02 8.33
CA SER A 491 -35.45 30.10 8.73
C SER A 491 -35.29 30.16 10.25
N ILE A 492 -34.06 30.34 10.70
CA ILE A 492 -33.70 30.60 12.10
C ILE A 492 -33.72 32.11 12.33
N PRO A 493 -34.20 32.60 13.49
CA PRO A 493 -34.30 34.03 13.77
C PRO A 493 -32.95 34.75 13.79
N LYS A 494 -32.95 36.01 13.36
CA LYS A 494 -31.80 36.93 13.41
C LYS A 494 -31.22 37.18 14.81
N THR A 495 -31.96 36.86 15.87
CA THR A 495 -31.52 37.03 17.27
C THR A 495 -30.55 35.94 17.74
N MET A 496 -30.36 34.86 16.98
CA MET A 496 -29.47 33.78 17.36
C MET A 496 -28.00 34.20 17.16
N ASP A 497 -27.13 33.88 18.13
CA ASP A 497 -25.71 34.23 18.03
C ASP A 497 -24.93 33.32 17.07
N ILE A 498 -23.83 33.84 16.52
CA ILE A 498 -23.02 33.09 15.54
C ILE A 498 -22.45 31.78 16.09
N GLY A 499 -22.12 31.71 17.38
CA GLY A 499 -21.63 30.48 18.01
C GLY A 499 -22.67 29.37 17.94
N GLN A 500 -23.92 29.70 18.28
CA GLN A 500 -25.07 28.79 18.17
C GLN A 500 -25.36 28.38 16.72
N VAL A 501 -25.32 29.33 15.78
CA VAL A 501 -25.54 29.04 14.35
C VAL A 501 -24.47 28.10 13.81
N SER A 502 -23.19 28.33 14.17
CA SER A 502 -22.07 27.46 13.82
C SER A 502 -22.23 26.04 14.41
N ASP A 503 -22.73 25.92 15.65
CA ASP A 503 -23.05 24.62 16.27
C ASP A 503 -24.18 23.88 15.58
N ILE A 504 -25.23 24.60 15.15
CA ILE A 504 -26.34 24.02 14.37
C ILE A 504 -25.81 23.51 13.03
N PHE A 505 -24.96 24.29 12.36
CA PHE A 505 -24.30 23.90 11.12
C PHE A 505 -23.46 22.62 11.28
N GLU A 506 -22.63 22.53 12.32
CA GLU A 506 -21.82 21.34 12.61
C GLU A 506 -22.69 20.10 12.86
N LYS A 507 -23.84 20.26 13.54
CA LYS A 507 -24.74 19.15 13.89
C LYS A 507 -25.59 18.67 12.71
N ILE A 508 -26.13 19.56 11.88
CA ILE A 508 -27.04 19.20 10.78
C ILE A 508 -26.31 18.45 9.67
N ASN A 509 -25.09 18.86 9.36
CA ASN A 509 -24.26 18.26 8.31
C ASN A 509 -23.63 16.92 8.70
N THR A 510 -24.11 16.28 9.77
CA THR A 510 -23.71 14.90 10.15
C THR A 510 -24.47 13.81 9.38
N LYS A 511 -25.55 14.14 8.65
CA LYS A 511 -26.40 13.17 7.92
C LYS A 511 -26.37 13.28 6.38
N GLY A 512 -25.85 14.38 5.81
CA GLY A 512 -25.69 14.59 4.36
C GLY A 512 -24.30 14.19 3.85
N GLU A 513 -23.82 14.78 2.75
CA GLU A 513 -22.43 14.61 2.29
C GLU A 513 -21.48 15.09 3.40
N PRO A 514 -20.74 14.17 4.07
CA PRO A 514 -20.16 14.43 5.36
C PRO A 514 -19.07 15.50 5.26
N LEU A 515 -19.11 16.49 6.17
CA LEU A 515 -18.03 17.46 6.31
C LEU A 515 -16.72 16.72 6.62
N ASP A 516 -15.70 16.98 5.82
CA ASP A 516 -14.37 16.45 6.12
C ASP A 516 -13.78 17.18 7.34
N THR A 517 -12.61 16.72 7.81
CA THR A 517 -11.97 17.33 8.99
C THR A 517 -11.72 18.83 8.78
N PHE A 518 -11.37 19.26 7.57
CA PHE A 518 -10.99 20.64 7.28
C PHE A 518 -12.21 21.54 7.21
N ASP A 519 -13.31 21.06 6.62
CA ASP A 519 -14.58 21.77 6.58
C ASP A 519 -15.11 22.07 8.00
N LEU A 520 -14.96 21.12 8.93
CA LEU A 520 -15.31 21.35 10.34
C LEU A 520 -14.38 22.34 11.03
N LEU A 521 -13.07 22.31 10.70
CA LEU A 521 -12.11 23.27 11.23
C LEU A 521 -12.41 24.69 10.74
N ILE A 522 -12.84 24.88 9.49
CA ILE A 522 -13.27 26.19 8.99
C ILE A 522 -14.37 26.75 9.89
N ALA A 523 -15.39 25.94 10.22
CA ALA A 523 -16.49 26.36 11.09
C ALA A 523 -16.05 26.67 12.52
N ARG A 524 -15.18 25.84 13.09
CA ARG A 524 -14.70 26.00 14.48
C ARG A 524 -13.73 27.15 14.65
N MET A 525 -12.76 27.29 13.76
CA MET A 525 -11.75 28.36 13.82
C MET A 525 -12.39 29.74 13.68
N TYR A 526 -13.50 29.84 12.94
CA TYR A 526 -14.26 31.08 12.81
C TYR A 526 -14.80 31.60 14.16
N LYS A 527 -15.13 30.70 15.12
CA LYS A 527 -15.55 31.09 16.48
C LYS A 527 -14.46 31.88 17.22
N TYR A 528 -13.20 31.67 16.84
CA TYR A 528 -12.03 32.36 17.39
C TYR A 528 -11.60 33.54 16.52
N LYS A 529 -12.47 34.03 15.63
CA LYS A 529 -12.21 35.12 14.67
C LYS A 529 -11.10 34.79 13.64
N ILE A 530 -10.84 33.50 13.41
CA ILE A 530 -9.85 33.02 12.43
C ILE A 530 -10.55 32.60 11.16
N GLU A 531 -10.36 33.37 10.08
CA GLU A 531 -10.91 33.08 8.76
C GLU A 531 -10.05 32.06 8.00
N LEU A 532 -10.09 30.79 8.43
CA LEU A 532 -9.22 29.72 7.93
C LEU A 532 -9.24 29.55 6.39
N LYS A 533 -10.40 29.79 5.75
CA LYS A 533 -10.49 29.79 4.28
C LYS A 533 -9.61 30.85 3.62
N LYS A 534 -9.67 32.10 4.11
CA LYS A 534 -8.83 33.19 3.57
C LYS A 534 -7.35 32.88 3.74
N ILE A 535 -6.98 32.31 4.90
CA ILE A 535 -5.61 31.86 5.18
C ILE A 535 -5.20 30.77 4.18
N TRP A 536 -6.07 29.81 3.92
CA TRP A 536 -5.82 28.72 2.97
C TRP A 536 -5.72 29.20 1.53
N ASP A 537 -6.64 30.06 1.07
CA ASP A 537 -6.63 30.64 -0.26
C ASP A 537 -5.35 31.47 -0.50
N LYS A 538 -4.94 32.27 0.51
CA LYS A 538 -3.67 32.99 0.49
C LYS A 538 -2.47 32.03 0.44
N THR A 539 -2.53 30.91 1.16
CA THR A 539 -1.48 29.87 1.11
C THR A 539 -1.36 29.30 -0.29
N LEU A 540 -2.47 28.92 -0.93
CA LEU A 540 -2.48 28.40 -2.30
C LEU A 540 -2.01 29.44 -3.34
N ALA A 541 -2.26 30.73 -3.11
CA ALA A 541 -1.80 31.81 -3.98
C ALA A 541 -0.29 32.10 -3.84
N SER A 542 0.28 31.93 -2.64
CA SER A 542 1.67 32.27 -2.32
C SER A 542 2.65 31.10 -2.37
N ASN A 543 2.16 29.86 -2.23
CA ASN A 543 3.00 28.65 -2.17
C ASN A 543 2.66 27.69 -3.33
N GLU A 544 3.43 27.76 -4.42
CA GLU A 544 3.16 26.96 -5.62
C GLU A 544 3.34 25.45 -5.37
N SER A 545 4.31 25.02 -4.56
CA SER A 545 4.50 23.60 -4.19
C SER A 545 3.28 23.02 -3.47
N ILE A 546 2.77 23.71 -2.44
CA ILE A 546 1.57 23.30 -1.70
C ILE A 546 0.36 23.27 -2.63
N LYS A 547 0.21 24.26 -3.51
CA LYS A 547 -0.88 24.34 -4.49
C LYS A 547 -0.85 23.16 -5.48
N ILE A 548 0.32 22.80 -6.00
CA ILE A 548 0.49 21.63 -6.88
C ILE A 548 0.12 20.35 -6.14
N TYR A 549 0.61 20.16 -4.91
CA TYR A 549 0.33 18.97 -4.11
C TYR A 549 -1.15 18.88 -3.72
N ASN A 550 -1.78 19.99 -3.34
CA ASN A 550 -3.19 20.02 -2.96
C ASN A 550 -4.12 19.53 -4.07
N LYS A 551 -3.79 19.81 -5.34
CA LYS A 551 -4.57 19.32 -6.50
C LYS A 551 -4.61 17.79 -6.59
N LYS A 552 -3.62 17.08 -6.03
CA LYS A 552 -3.51 15.62 -6.07
C LYS A 552 -3.74 14.96 -4.71
N ILE A 553 -3.50 15.70 -3.62
CA ILE A 553 -3.61 15.26 -2.24
C ILE A 553 -4.51 16.26 -1.51
N SER A 554 -5.82 16.00 -1.46
CA SER A 554 -6.80 16.90 -0.82
C SER A 554 -6.60 17.08 0.70
N LYS A 555 -5.75 16.27 1.33
CA LYS A 555 -5.42 16.34 2.75
C LYS A 555 -4.32 17.34 3.11
N MET A 556 -3.72 18.06 2.15
CA MET A 556 -2.68 19.05 2.43
C MET A 556 -3.00 20.05 3.55
N PRO A 557 -4.21 20.66 3.66
CA PRO A 557 -4.50 21.56 4.77
C PRO A 557 -4.52 20.84 6.12
N ILE A 558 -4.94 19.57 6.15
CA ILE A 558 -4.88 18.74 7.36
C ILE A 558 -3.45 18.37 7.73
N TYR A 559 -2.56 18.20 6.76
CA TYR A 559 -1.14 17.96 7.03
C TYR A 559 -0.47 19.17 7.69
N ILE A 560 -0.86 20.40 7.34
CA ILE A 560 -0.40 21.60 8.06
C ILE A 560 -0.83 21.53 9.53
N PHE A 561 -2.11 21.23 9.80
CA PHE A 561 -2.60 21.06 11.17
C PHE A 561 -1.93 19.91 11.92
N GLN A 562 -1.69 18.77 11.27
CA GLN A 562 -0.99 17.63 11.86
C GLN A 562 0.43 18.04 12.28
N ALA A 563 1.16 18.73 11.42
CA ALA A 563 2.50 19.18 11.73
C ALA A 563 2.53 20.23 12.86
N LEU A 564 1.59 21.18 12.87
CA LEU A 564 1.38 22.12 13.98
C LEU A 564 1.10 21.38 15.30
N SER A 565 0.17 20.42 15.27
CA SER A 565 -0.21 19.62 16.44
C SER A 565 0.98 18.83 16.99
N LEU A 566 1.78 18.21 16.10
CA LEU A 566 2.99 17.50 16.49
C LEU A 566 4.01 18.41 17.20
N ILE A 567 4.19 19.65 16.72
CA ILE A 567 5.24 20.54 17.22
C ILE A 567 4.83 21.36 18.46
N ARG A 568 3.54 21.71 18.58
CA ARG A 568 3.05 22.61 19.65
C ARG A 568 2.36 21.90 20.81
N GLU A 569 1.77 20.73 20.59
CA GLU A 569 1.02 20.05 21.65
C GLU A 569 1.97 19.30 22.62
N LYS A 570 1.73 19.41 23.94
CA LYS A 570 2.45 18.62 24.97
C LYS A 570 2.43 17.11 24.69
N ASN A 571 1.34 16.62 24.07
CA ASN A 571 1.17 15.22 23.73
C ASN A 571 1.51 14.88 22.27
N SER A 572 1.86 15.84 21.42
CA SER A 572 2.19 15.69 19.99
C SER A 572 1.35 14.63 19.27
N SER A 573 0.12 14.95 18.84
CA SER A 573 -0.80 13.97 18.24
C SER A 573 -1.27 14.33 16.82
N CYS A 574 -1.34 13.34 15.92
CA CYS A 574 -1.97 13.46 14.60
C CYS A 574 -3.44 12.99 14.58
N LYS A 575 -4.02 12.63 15.74
CA LYS A 575 -5.39 12.11 15.78
C LYS A 575 -6.40 13.22 15.49
N ARG A 576 -7.45 12.88 14.74
CA ARG A 576 -8.55 13.81 14.42
C ARG A 576 -9.09 14.57 15.64
N LYS A 577 -9.30 13.89 16.78
CA LYS A 577 -9.83 14.54 17.99
C LYS A 577 -8.97 15.72 18.44
N ASP A 578 -7.66 15.55 18.41
CA ASP A 578 -6.72 16.53 18.95
C ASP A 578 -6.56 17.68 17.94
N ILE A 579 -6.47 17.37 16.64
CA ILE A 579 -6.54 18.36 15.55
C ILE A 579 -7.80 19.23 15.65
N MET A 580 -8.96 18.61 15.89
CA MET A 580 -10.25 19.31 15.98
C MET A 580 -10.34 20.27 17.18
N ASN A 581 -9.45 20.13 18.17
CA ASN A 581 -9.38 20.94 19.38
C ASN A 581 -8.07 21.74 19.47
N ILE A 582 -7.32 21.86 18.37
CA ILE A 582 -5.97 22.44 18.37
C ILE A 582 -5.95 23.87 18.92
N TYR A 583 -6.97 24.70 18.61
CA TYR A 583 -7.03 26.07 19.10
C TYR A 583 -7.04 26.12 20.64
N ASN A 584 -7.95 25.39 21.26
CA ASN A 584 -8.06 25.32 22.72
C ASN A 584 -6.82 24.71 23.37
N LEU A 585 -6.24 23.68 22.75
CA LEU A 585 -5.09 22.97 23.30
C LEU A 585 -3.77 23.76 23.21
N VAL A 586 -3.65 24.67 22.24
CA VAL A 586 -2.38 25.34 21.92
C VAL A 586 -2.44 26.86 22.07
N TYR A 587 -3.52 27.51 21.63
CA TYR A 587 -3.58 28.95 21.43
C TYR A 587 -4.44 29.69 22.47
N GLU A 588 -5.51 29.08 22.97
CA GLU A 588 -6.46 29.72 23.92
C GLU A 588 -5.80 30.23 25.21
N GLN A 589 -4.72 29.58 25.65
CA GLN A 589 -3.97 29.94 26.86
C GLN A 589 -2.49 30.24 26.59
N SER A 590 -2.13 30.62 25.35
CA SER A 590 -0.75 30.97 25.01
C SER A 590 -0.63 32.31 24.29
N GLU A 591 0.58 32.87 24.28
CA GLU A 591 0.91 34.08 23.52
C GLU A 591 1.13 33.80 22.01
N LEU A 592 0.93 32.56 21.56
CA LEU A 592 1.16 32.18 20.18
C LEU A 592 0.05 32.72 19.26
N ILE A 593 0.44 33.15 18.06
CA ILE A 593 -0.48 33.61 17.02
C ILE A 593 -0.65 32.49 15.99
N PHE A 594 -1.89 32.04 15.77
CA PHE A 594 -2.21 30.93 14.87
C PHE A 594 -1.73 31.19 13.44
N GLU A 595 -1.95 32.40 12.92
CA GLU A 595 -1.60 32.80 11.56
C GLU A 595 -0.09 32.77 11.30
N ASP A 596 0.71 33.16 12.29
CA ASP A 596 2.17 33.12 12.19
C ASP A 596 2.67 31.68 12.20
N ASP A 597 2.13 30.85 13.09
CA ASP A 597 2.46 29.43 13.15
C ASP A 597 2.05 28.69 11.88
N TRP A 598 0.87 29.01 11.33
CA TRP A 598 0.41 28.50 10.04
C TRP A 598 1.38 28.85 8.92
N ARG A 599 1.80 30.12 8.83
CA ARG A 599 2.74 30.59 7.79
C ARG A 599 4.09 29.86 7.91
N ASP A 600 4.65 29.83 9.11
CA ASP A 600 5.92 29.15 9.37
C ASP A 600 5.83 27.64 9.04
N MET A 601 4.72 27.00 9.40
CA MET A 601 4.51 25.58 9.08
C MET A 601 4.36 25.33 7.57
N CYS A 602 3.75 26.25 6.82
CA CYS A 602 3.70 26.17 5.36
C CYS A 602 5.10 26.18 4.73
N ASP A 603 6.03 26.97 5.27
CA ASP A 603 7.42 27.00 4.79
C ASP A 603 8.10 25.64 5.00
N TYR A 604 7.93 25.03 6.18
CA TYR A 604 8.46 23.69 6.46
C TYR A 604 7.76 22.57 5.68
N ILE A 605 6.46 22.71 5.35
CA ILE A 605 5.76 21.78 4.45
C ILE A 605 6.36 21.89 3.04
N SER A 606 6.64 23.11 2.58
CA SER A 606 7.32 23.33 1.30
C SER A 606 8.73 22.72 1.31
N ASP A 607 9.48 22.83 2.41
CA ASP A 607 10.79 22.20 2.55
C ASP A 607 10.71 20.66 2.60
N ALA A 608 9.67 20.11 3.24
CA ALA A 608 9.41 18.67 3.20
C ALA A 608 9.12 18.18 1.77
N ILE A 609 8.32 18.94 1.00
CA ILE A 609 8.07 18.65 -0.42
C ILE A 609 9.38 18.72 -1.21
N LYS A 610 10.21 19.75 -1.00
CA LYS A 610 11.53 19.86 -1.66
C LYS A 610 12.41 18.64 -1.36
N MET A 611 12.50 18.19 -0.10
CA MET A 611 13.25 16.98 0.25
C MET A 611 12.69 15.73 -0.43
N ILE A 612 11.37 15.63 -0.53
CA ILE A 612 10.71 14.50 -1.22
C ILE A 612 11.08 14.48 -2.71
N GLU A 613 11.11 15.65 -3.35
CA GLU A 613 11.37 15.80 -4.79
C GLU A 613 12.86 15.90 -5.16
N ASP A 614 13.75 16.15 -4.20
CA ASP A 614 15.18 16.28 -4.46
C ASP A 614 15.76 14.95 -4.96
N LEU A 615 16.46 15.04 -6.09
CA LEU A 615 17.01 13.93 -6.87
C LEU A 615 18.48 13.64 -6.54
N SER A 616 19.15 14.54 -5.83
CA SER A 616 20.56 14.38 -5.43
C SER A 616 20.65 13.91 -3.99
N ASP A 617 19.96 14.62 -3.10
CA ASP A 617 20.06 14.43 -1.66
C ASP A 617 18.68 14.28 -1.01
N GLY A 618 17.65 13.92 -1.79
CA GLY A 618 16.28 13.73 -1.31
C GLY A 618 15.77 12.30 -1.36
N PHE A 619 14.50 12.17 -1.74
CA PHE A 619 13.80 10.88 -1.82
C PHE A 619 13.42 10.47 -3.26
N GLY A 620 13.79 11.24 -4.28
CA GLY A 620 13.66 10.81 -5.67
C GLY A 620 12.24 10.83 -6.23
N VAL A 621 11.30 11.52 -5.59
CA VAL A 621 9.89 11.49 -5.99
C VAL A 621 9.64 12.55 -7.05
N LYS A 622 9.13 12.15 -8.22
CA LYS A 622 8.95 13.10 -9.33
C LYS A 622 7.84 14.14 -9.12
N ASP A 623 6.75 13.73 -8.46
CA ASP A 623 5.53 14.52 -8.32
C ASP A 623 4.65 14.03 -7.16
N ALA A 624 3.63 14.82 -6.83
CA ALA A 624 2.66 14.53 -5.78
C ALA A 624 1.95 13.16 -5.92
N VAL A 625 1.75 12.66 -7.15
CA VAL A 625 1.09 11.35 -7.39
C VAL A 625 2.03 10.19 -7.09
N SER A 626 3.33 10.41 -7.27
CA SER A 626 4.40 9.42 -7.11
C SER A 626 4.89 9.30 -5.68
N VAL A 627 4.45 10.18 -4.77
CA VAL A 627 4.75 10.08 -3.34
C VAL A 627 4.30 8.71 -2.81
N PRO A 628 5.21 7.89 -2.24
CA PRO A 628 4.87 6.57 -1.69
C PRO A 628 3.81 6.67 -0.58
N PHE A 629 4.03 7.59 0.36
CA PHE A 629 3.13 7.87 1.47
C PHE A 629 3.02 9.36 1.73
N ALA A 630 1.97 9.99 1.18
CA ALA A 630 1.63 11.38 1.48
C ALA A 630 1.58 11.74 2.98
N PRO A 631 1.16 10.85 3.90
CA PRO A 631 1.17 11.15 5.34
C PRO A 631 2.57 11.37 5.95
N THR A 632 3.67 11.11 5.23
CA THR A 632 5.03 11.43 5.71
C THR A 632 5.34 12.93 5.67
N ILE A 633 4.68 13.69 4.79
CA ILE A 633 4.85 15.14 4.61
C ILE A 633 4.72 15.91 5.93
N PRO A 634 3.63 15.77 6.72
CA PRO A 634 3.48 16.52 7.98
C PRO A 634 4.54 16.16 9.02
N ILE A 635 5.01 14.92 9.07
CA ILE A 635 6.09 14.52 9.99
C ILE A 635 7.41 15.15 9.56
N LEU A 636 7.76 15.04 8.28
CA LEU A 636 9.00 15.63 7.77
C LEU A 636 9.06 17.12 8.07
N ALA A 637 7.95 17.82 7.82
CA ALA A 637 7.86 19.24 8.09
C ALA A 637 7.99 19.56 9.60
N ALA A 638 7.30 18.81 10.48
CA ALA A 638 7.43 18.98 11.92
C ALA A 638 8.85 18.67 12.43
N LEU A 639 9.51 17.65 11.88
CA LEU A 639 10.89 17.30 12.22
C LEU A 639 11.87 18.36 11.72
N PHE A 640 11.68 18.92 10.52
CA PHE A 640 12.50 20.01 10.00
C PHE A 640 12.40 21.26 10.87
N LYS A 641 11.19 21.59 11.34
CA LYS A 641 11.01 22.63 12.35
C LYS A 641 11.70 22.28 13.67
N TYR A 642 11.61 21.05 14.13
CA TYR A 642 12.26 20.59 15.36
C TYR A 642 13.80 20.70 15.32
N ILE A 643 14.41 20.36 14.19
CA ILE A 643 15.88 20.31 14.05
C ILE A 643 16.50 21.62 13.54
N SER A 644 15.71 22.63 13.21
CA SER A 644 16.19 23.87 12.57
C SER A 644 17.24 24.61 13.41
N GLY A 645 17.10 24.58 14.74
CA GLY A 645 18.04 25.18 15.70
C GLY A 645 19.08 24.24 16.29
N ARG A 646 19.21 23.00 15.78
CA ARG A 646 20.15 22.01 16.33
C ARG A 646 21.52 22.04 15.66
N ASN A 647 22.58 21.85 16.44
CA ASN A 647 23.96 21.79 15.94
C ASN A 647 24.28 20.47 15.19
N ASP A 648 23.54 19.39 15.47
CA ASP A 648 23.70 18.05 14.89
C ASP A 648 22.72 17.76 13.73
N LYS A 649 22.22 18.81 13.07
CA LYS A 649 21.20 18.72 12.01
C LYS A 649 21.52 17.67 10.93
N ALA A 650 22.77 17.56 10.50
CA ALA A 650 23.19 16.57 9.49
C ALA A 650 22.98 15.11 9.96
N GLN A 651 23.26 14.81 11.23
CA GLN A 651 23.04 13.48 11.81
C GLN A 651 21.54 13.17 11.94
N CYS A 652 20.75 14.17 12.33
CA CYS A 652 19.29 14.06 12.37
C CYS A 652 18.72 13.77 10.97
N ILE A 653 19.18 14.47 9.93
CA ILE A 653 18.75 14.23 8.54
C ILE A 653 19.08 12.79 8.12
N LYS A 654 20.26 12.26 8.46
CA LYS A 654 20.61 10.85 8.19
C LYS A 654 19.60 9.88 8.81
N LYS A 655 19.22 10.08 10.08
CA LYS A 655 18.20 9.27 10.78
C LYS A 655 16.81 9.40 10.14
N ILE A 656 16.42 10.62 9.72
CA ILE A 656 15.17 10.85 8.99
C ILE A 656 15.14 10.05 7.68
N ARG A 657 16.25 9.98 6.94
CA ARG A 657 16.30 9.16 5.72
C ARG A 657 16.16 7.68 5.98
N GLN A 658 16.84 7.18 7.01
CA GLN A 658 16.73 5.77 7.41
C GLN A 658 15.28 5.42 7.75
N TRP A 659 14.61 6.29 8.52
CA TRP A 659 13.20 6.13 8.82
C TRP A 659 12.29 6.22 7.60
N TYR A 660 12.49 7.18 6.70
CA TYR A 660 11.65 7.33 5.51
C TYR A 660 11.69 6.07 4.66
N TRP A 661 12.89 5.58 4.33
CA TRP A 661 13.04 4.39 3.51
C TRP A 661 12.55 3.13 4.22
N ALA A 662 12.83 2.98 5.52
CA ALA A 662 12.27 1.88 6.31
C ALA A 662 10.74 1.92 6.30
N SER A 663 10.12 3.10 6.45
CA SER A 663 8.66 3.27 6.46
C SER A 663 8.02 2.91 5.11
N VAL A 664 8.65 3.33 4.01
CA VAL A 664 8.19 3.02 2.64
C VAL A 664 8.29 1.51 2.38
N PHE A 665 9.44 0.89 2.63
CA PHE A 665 9.67 -0.51 2.30
C PHE A 665 9.08 -1.51 3.30
N SER A 666 8.72 -1.07 4.50
CA SER A 666 7.88 -1.84 5.44
C SER A 666 6.38 -1.64 5.23
N ASN A 667 5.95 -0.70 4.37
CA ASN A 667 4.54 -0.37 4.18
C ASN A 667 3.85 0.12 5.48
N SER A 668 4.58 0.87 6.30
CA SER A 668 4.20 1.26 7.69
C SER A 668 2.90 2.07 7.79
N TYR A 669 2.54 2.83 6.76
CA TYR A 669 1.34 3.67 6.76
C TYR A 669 0.17 3.07 5.96
N SER A 670 0.15 1.76 5.77
CA SER A 670 -0.97 1.05 5.14
C SER A 670 -2.20 0.91 6.06
N ALA A 671 -2.02 1.02 7.38
CA ALA A 671 -3.09 0.97 8.39
C ALA A 671 -2.78 1.88 9.58
N SER A 672 -3.81 2.28 10.34
CA SER A 672 -3.67 3.05 11.60
C SER A 672 -2.79 4.31 11.51
N VAL A 673 -2.81 4.96 10.34
CA VAL A 673 -1.88 6.02 9.92
C VAL A 673 -1.63 7.06 11.02
N ASP A 674 -2.67 7.76 11.50
CA ASP A 674 -2.51 8.86 12.48
C ASP A 674 -1.79 8.43 13.78
N SER A 675 -2.02 7.19 14.23
CA SER A 675 -1.37 6.68 15.45
C SER A 675 0.09 6.29 15.21
N GLN A 676 0.39 5.71 14.04
CA GLN A 676 1.77 5.44 13.65
C GLN A 676 2.55 6.73 13.48
N LEU A 677 1.97 7.73 12.81
CA LEU A 677 2.61 9.04 12.60
C LEU A 677 3.02 9.71 13.91
N THR A 678 2.09 9.69 14.88
CA THR A 678 2.30 10.21 16.23
C THR A 678 3.44 9.49 16.94
N THR A 679 3.50 8.16 16.79
CA THR A 679 4.51 7.32 17.44
C THR A 679 5.88 7.56 16.84
N ASP A 680 5.98 7.56 15.51
CA ASP A 680 7.22 7.74 14.78
C ASP A 680 7.84 9.10 15.05
N PHE A 681 7.06 10.19 15.04
CA PHE A 681 7.56 11.53 15.38
C PHE A 681 8.19 11.57 16.78
N LYS A 682 7.54 10.96 17.78
CA LYS A 682 8.06 10.93 19.16
C LYS A 682 9.33 10.09 19.28
N GLN A 683 9.34 8.90 18.67
CA GLN A 683 10.51 8.03 18.70
C GLN A 683 11.69 8.62 17.92
N LEU A 684 11.44 9.31 16.81
CA LEU A 684 12.49 10.01 16.05
C LEU A 684 13.15 11.10 16.88
N LYS A 685 12.37 11.91 17.60
CA LYS A 685 12.94 12.90 18.54
C LYS A 685 13.85 12.25 19.59
N GLN A 686 13.39 11.15 20.19
CA GLN A 686 14.19 10.39 21.16
C GLN A 686 15.45 9.80 20.53
N TRP A 687 15.36 9.34 19.28
CA TRP A 687 16.50 8.80 18.56
C TRP A 687 17.51 9.87 18.17
N PHE A 688 17.07 11.10 17.88
CA PHE A 688 17.99 12.21 17.62
C PHE A 688 18.88 12.49 18.84
N ASP A 689 18.35 12.32 20.05
CA ASP A 689 19.08 12.60 21.29
C ASP A 689 19.94 11.41 21.78
N ASP A 690 19.56 10.15 21.47
CA ASP A 690 20.33 8.95 21.84
C ASP A 690 20.19 7.85 20.77
N ASP A 691 21.33 7.42 20.20
CA ASP A 691 21.41 6.38 19.18
C ASP A 691 20.84 5.03 19.63
N LYS A 692 20.79 4.75 20.93
CA LYS A 692 20.19 3.52 21.48
C LYS A 692 18.67 3.47 21.28
N ASN A 693 18.03 4.62 21.07
CA ASN A 693 16.59 4.73 20.88
C ASN A 693 16.19 4.62 19.40
N GLU A 694 16.90 3.81 18.60
CA GLU A 694 16.52 3.52 17.23
C GLU A 694 15.04 3.12 17.17
N ILE A 695 14.29 3.82 16.31
CA ILE A 695 12.84 3.73 16.24
C ILE A 695 12.41 2.33 15.80
N GLU A 696 11.27 1.89 16.31
CA GLU A 696 10.75 0.54 16.08
C GLU A 696 10.56 0.22 14.59
N THR A 697 10.07 1.17 13.78
CA THR A 697 9.92 1.03 12.33
C THR A 697 11.24 0.67 11.62
N VAL A 698 12.34 1.34 11.99
CA VAL A 698 13.67 1.07 11.41
C VAL A 698 14.20 -0.27 11.89
N ARG A 699 14.11 -0.53 13.20
CA ARG A 699 14.58 -1.77 13.82
C ARG A 699 13.88 -3.00 13.26
N GLN A 700 12.56 -2.96 13.13
CA GLN A 700 11.77 -4.05 12.55
C GLN A 700 12.13 -4.30 11.09
N PHE A 701 12.34 -3.24 10.31
CA PHE A 701 12.71 -3.39 8.92
C PHE A 701 14.13 -3.95 8.74
N LYS A 702 15.11 -3.45 9.51
CA LYS A 702 16.47 -4.02 9.56
C LYS A 702 16.45 -5.51 9.94
N LYS A 703 15.59 -5.90 10.88
CA LYS A 703 15.40 -7.30 11.26
C LYS A 703 14.80 -8.14 10.13
N ALA A 704 13.84 -7.62 9.38
CA ALA A 704 13.29 -8.30 8.21
C ALA A 704 14.34 -8.47 7.09
N LEU A 705 15.22 -7.48 6.90
CA LEU A 705 16.36 -7.56 5.98
C LEU A 705 17.36 -8.64 6.43
N SER A 706 17.71 -8.67 7.72
CA SER A 706 18.60 -9.70 8.31
C SER A 706 18.03 -11.11 8.15
N ALA A 707 16.72 -11.27 8.31
CA ALA A 707 16.03 -12.55 8.11
C ALA A 707 15.85 -12.96 6.65
N GLN A 708 16.22 -12.10 5.70
CA GLN A 708 16.04 -12.31 4.25
C GLN A 708 14.59 -12.59 3.85
N VAL A 709 13.62 -12.01 4.57
CA VAL A 709 12.18 -12.20 4.29
C VAL A 709 11.56 -11.08 3.45
N VAL A 710 12.34 -10.03 3.14
CA VAL A 710 11.90 -8.91 2.29
C VAL A 710 11.95 -9.33 0.83
N ASP A 711 10.81 -9.21 0.15
CA ASP A 711 10.62 -9.67 -1.21
C ASP A 711 9.70 -8.71 -1.98
N PHE A 712 10.07 -8.41 -3.22
CA PHE A 712 9.36 -7.45 -4.09
C PHE A 712 8.76 -8.09 -5.34
N ILE A 713 8.96 -9.40 -5.56
CA ILE A 713 8.56 -10.09 -6.80
C ILE A 713 7.06 -10.05 -7.09
N ASN A 714 6.23 -9.89 -6.06
CA ASN A 714 4.78 -9.88 -6.15
C ASN A 714 4.17 -8.47 -6.22
N ILE A 715 5.00 -7.41 -6.23
CA ILE A 715 4.53 -6.03 -6.23
C ILE A 715 4.28 -5.58 -7.67
N LYS A 716 3.01 -5.38 -8.04
CA LYS A 716 2.61 -5.13 -9.44
C LYS A 716 1.89 -3.81 -9.70
N SER A 717 1.45 -3.11 -8.65
CA SER A 717 0.58 -1.93 -8.78
C SER A 717 1.30 -0.65 -8.42
N TRP A 718 1.14 0.38 -9.26
CA TRP A 718 1.62 1.74 -8.99
C TRP A 718 1.02 2.37 -7.71
N SER A 719 -0.16 1.92 -7.30
CA SER A 719 -0.78 2.39 -6.05
C SER A 719 -0.02 1.93 -4.79
N ASN A 720 0.81 0.90 -4.90
CA ASN A 720 1.59 0.36 -3.79
C ASN A 720 2.79 1.29 -3.47
N ALA A 721 2.96 1.62 -2.19
CA ALA A 721 4.03 2.51 -1.73
C ALA A 721 5.44 1.96 -2.02
N GLN A 722 5.67 0.66 -1.86
CA GLN A 722 6.95 0.01 -2.17
C GLN A 722 7.25 0.09 -3.67
N TYR A 723 6.22 -0.02 -4.53
CA TYR A 723 6.39 0.17 -5.98
C TYR A 723 6.93 1.57 -6.28
N LYS A 724 6.24 2.58 -5.76
CA LYS A 724 6.65 3.99 -5.90
C LYS A 724 8.04 4.22 -5.31
N GLY A 725 8.34 3.59 -4.17
CA GLY A 725 9.65 3.64 -3.52
C GLY A 725 10.78 3.12 -4.42
N ILE A 726 10.61 1.96 -5.06
CA ILE A 726 11.60 1.43 -6.01
C ILE A 726 11.76 2.37 -7.20
N MET A 727 10.67 2.89 -7.75
CA MET A 727 10.76 3.81 -8.88
C MET A 727 11.42 5.15 -8.50
N SER A 728 11.22 5.62 -7.26
CA SER A 728 11.90 6.81 -6.74
C SER A 728 13.38 6.55 -6.50
N LEU A 729 13.73 5.34 -6.06
CA LEU A 729 15.13 4.89 -5.94
C LEU A 729 15.83 4.88 -7.30
N LEU A 730 15.19 4.34 -8.34
CA LEU A 730 15.76 4.38 -9.70
C LEU A 730 15.94 5.81 -10.21
N ALA A 731 15.08 6.75 -9.82
CA ALA A 731 15.27 8.15 -10.13
C ALA A 731 16.51 8.72 -9.42
N LEU A 732 16.72 8.41 -8.13
CA LEU A 732 17.94 8.81 -7.39
C LEU A 732 19.22 8.24 -7.97
N GLU A 733 19.20 7.01 -8.50
CA GLU A 733 20.36 6.44 -9.21
C GLU A 733 20.59 7.08 -10.59
N GLY A 734 19.77 8.05 -10.99
CA GLY A 734 19.91 8.83 -12.22
C GLY A 734 19.51 8.05 -13.47
N ALA A 735 18.48 7.20 -13.41
CA ALA A 735 18.00 6.39 -14.53
C ALA A 735 17.94 7.15 -15.88
N LYS A 736 18.67 6.63 -16.88
CA LYS A 736 18.82 7.24 -18.21
C LYS A 736 18.05 6.47 -19.27
N ASP A 737 17.45 7.18 -20.22
CA ASP A 737 16.84 6.52 -21.36
C ASP A 737 17.88 5.74 -22.18
N PHE A 738 17.55 4.49 -22.57
CA PHE A 738 18.50 3.60 -23.24
C PHE A 738 18.95 4.13 -24.61
N ASP A 739 18.05 4.85 -25.30
CA ASP A 739 18.32 5.42 -26.62
C ASP A 739 19.01 6.78 -26.52
N THR A 740 18.35 7.73 -25.82
CA THR A 740 18.76 9.13 -25.85
C THR A 740 19.81 9.50 -24.81
N THR A 741 20.13 8.58 -23.88
CA THR A 741 20.99 8.83 -22.70
C THR A 741 20.50 9.93 -21.76
N ARG A 742 19.33 10.50 -22.04
CA ARG A 742 18.73 11.57 -21.26
C ARG A 742 18.24 11.03 -19.94
N GLU A 743 18.54 11.73 -18.85
CA GLU A 743 17.97 11.41 -17.55
C GLU A 743 16.45 11.60 -17.58
N LEU A 744 15.73 10.55 -17.20
CA LEU A 744 14.26 10.54 -17.22
C LEU A 744 13.66 11.02 -15.91
N GLN A 745 14.45 11.40 -14.91
CA GLN A 745 13.97 11.86 -13.62
C GLN A 745 13.12 13.15 -13.69
N LEU A 746 13.44 14.09 -14.59
CA LEU A 746 12.77 15.39 -14.76
C LEU A 746 11.97 15.53 -16.07
N ALA A 747 11.77 14.45 -16.83
CA ALA A 747 11.03 14.55 -18.09
C ALA A 747 9.52 14.73 -17.84
N ARG A 748 8.84 15.45 -18.75
CA ARG A 748 7.43 15.85 -18.55
C ARG A 748 6.44 14.68 -18.64
N SER A 749 6.79 13.58 -19.32
CA SER A 749 5.91 12.42 -19.51
C SER A 749 6.19 11.25 -18.57
N ASN A 750 7.43 11.10 -18.08
CA ASN A 750 8.00 9.95 -17.36
C ASN A 750 7.28 8.62 -17.58
N ASP A 751 7.49 8.10 -18.78
CA ASP A 751 7.07 6.77 -19.18
C ASP A 751 7.89 5.71 -18.43
N ARG A 752 7.19 4.64 -18.08
CA ARG A 752 7.69 3.51 -17.32
C ARG A 752 7.29 2.26 -18.05
N ASP A 753 8.23 1.36 -18.27
CA ASP A 753 7.97 0.14 -19.02
C ASP A 753 8.69 -1.07 -18.44
N HIS A 754 8.26 -2.24 -18.89
CA HIS A 754 8.86 -3.51 -18.53
C HIS A 754 10.18 -3.71 -19.26
N ILE A 755 11.26 -4.13 -18.60
CA ILE A 755 12.54 -4.49 -19.25
C ILE A 755 12.34 -5.72 -20.14
N PHE A 756 11.70 -6.76 -19.62
CA PHE A 756 11.14 -7.85 -20.42
C PHE A 756 9.73 -7.46 -20.86
N PRO A 757 9.46 -7.29 -22.16
CA PRO A 757 8.18 -6.74 -22.61
C PRO A 757 7.00 -7.63 -22.22
N LYS A 758 5.94 -7.00 -21.69
CA LYS A 758 4.70 -7.69 -21.31
C LYS A 758 4.06 -8.51 -22.43
N ALA A 759 4.17 -8.05 -23.67
CA ALA A 759 3.57 -8.75 -24.79
C ALA A 759 4.20 -10.12 -25.09
N LEU A 760 5.44 -10.34 -24.62
CA LEU A 760 6.14 -11.62 -24.70
C LEU A 760 6.05 -12.41 -23.38
N ALA A 761 5.12 -12.09 -22.49
CA ALA A 761 5.00 -12.76 -21.19
C ALA A 761 4.87 -14.29 -21.29
N LYS A 762 4.30 -14.81 -22.39
CA LYS A 762 4.17 -16.25 -22.65
C LYS A 762 5.50 -16.96 -22.90
N ASP A 763 6.52 -16.22 -23.34
CA ASP A 763 7.86 -16.76 -23.64
C ASP A 763 8.76 -16.81 -22.41
N PHE A 764 8.32 -16.20 -21.31
CA PHE A 764 9.09 -16.04 -20.08
C PHE A 764 8.31 -16.60 -18.88
N ASP A 765 7.82 -15.72 -18.02
CA ASP A 765 6.92 -16.03 -16.92
C ASP A 765 5.75 -15.03 -16.90
N THR A 766 4.54 -15.54 -17.03
CA THR A 766 3.31 -14.74 -16.98
C THR A 766 2.98 -14.26 -15.57
N LYS A 767 3.43 -14.96 -14.52
CA LYS A 767 3.09 -14.66 -13.13
C LYS A 767 3.79 -13.40 -12.65
N HIS A 768 5.09 -13.24 -12.92
CA HIS A 768 5.89 -12.15 -12.40
C HIS A 768 6.22 -11.07 -13.44
N ILE A 769 5.69 -11.14 -14.66
CA ILE A 769 5.98 -10.14 -15.71
C ILE A 769 5.70 -8.70 -15.27
N ASP A 770 4.59 -8.46 -14.56
CA ASP A 770 4.19 -7.14 -14.07
C ASP A 770 4.87 -6.74 -12.74
N SER A 771 5.83 -7.53 -12.26
CA SER A 771 6.60 -7.20 -11.06
C SER A 771 7.35 -5.89 -11.22
N VAL A 772 7.38 -5.07 -10.17
CA VAL A 772 8.20 -3.84 -10.10
C VAL A 772 9.67 -4.10 -10.40
N LEU A 773 10.17 -5.30 -10.13
CA LEU A 773 11.55 -5.70 -10.45
C LEU A 773 11.81 -5.80 -11.95
N ASN A 774 10.76 -5.98 -12.76
CA ASN A 774 10.82 -5.90 -14.21
C ASN A 774 10.59 -4.48 -14.73
N MET A 775 10.32 -3.49 -13.89
CA MET A 775 9.94 -2.15 -14.32
C MET A 775 11.13 -1.20 -14.30
N THR A 776 11.11 -0.20 -15.16
CA THR A 776 12.13 0.85 -15.20
C THR A 776 11.58 2.14 -15.81
N TRP A 777 12.24 3.26 -15.55
CA TRP A 777 12.01 4.49 -16.30
C TRP A 777 12.55 4.33 -17.73
N MET A 778 11.70 4.61 -18.72
CA MET A 778 12.02 4.49 -20.15
C MET A 778 11.02 5.30 -20.95
N SER A 779 11.48 6.14 -21.88
CA SER A 779 10.58 6.98 -22.68
C SER A 779 9.63 6.16 -23.57
N ALA A 780 8.43 6.70 -23.85
CA ALA A 780 7.49 6.06 -24.76
C ALA A 780 8.05 5.88 -26.17
N ASP A 781 8.89 6.79 -26.64
CA ASP A 781 9.54 6.69 -27.96
C ASP A 781 10.49 5.51 -28.01
N THR A 782 11.37 5.37 -27.01
CA THR A 782 12.30 4.23 -26.89
C THR A 782 11.54 2.92 -26.77
N ASN A 783 10.45 2.89 -26.01
CA ASN A 783 9.61 1.70 -25.93
C ASN A 783 8.93 1.38 -27.28
N ARG A 784 8.18 2.32 -27.86
CA ARG A 784 7.34 2.05 -29.03
C ARG A 784 8.14 1.80 -30.31
N ASN A 785 9.20 2.57 -30.53
CA ASN A 785 9.93 2.58 -31.80
C ASN A 785 11.06 1.56 -31.85
N ILE A 786 11.68 1.24 -30.70
CA ILE A 786 12.89 0.42 -30.65
C ILE A 786 12.66 -0.91 -29.96
N LYS A 787 12.26 -0.88 -28.67
CA LYS A 787 12.18 -2.06 -27.82
C LYS A 787 10.94 -2.91 -28.11
N SER A 788 9.75 -2.37 -27.90
CA SER A 788 8.44 -2.94 -28.18
C SER A 788 8.36 -4.47 -27.94
N PHE A 789 7.80 -5.24 -28.87
CA PHE A 789 7.65 -6.71 -28.83
C PHE A 789 8.96 -7.50 -29.02
N LYS A 790 10.14 -6.94 -28.73
CA LYS A 790 11.43 -7.62 -28.91
C LYS A 790 11.98 -8.16 -27.59
N LYS A 791 12.62 -9.32 -27.63
CA LYS A 791 13.31 -9.90 -26.46
C LYS A 791 14.52 -9.04 -26.05
N PRO A 792 14.91 -9.01 -24.77
CA PRO A 792 16.12 -8.32 -24.31
C PRO A 792 17.37 -8.63 -25.13
N SER A 793 17.62 -9.90 -25.45
CA SER A 793 18.74 -10.31 -26.32
C SER A 793 18.80 -9.55 -27.64
N VAL A 794 17.65 -9.19 -28.21
CA VAL A 794 17.53 -8.52 -29.52
C VAL A 794 17.65 -7.02 -29.39
N TYR A 795 16.85 -6.38 -28.52
CA TYR A 795 16.84 -4.92 -28.47
C TYR A 795 18.10 -4.33 -27.80
N LEU A 796 18.75 -5.07 -26.89
CA LEU A 796 20.00 -4.62 -26.27
C LEU A 796 21.12 -4.57 -27.30
N GLN A 797 21.22 -5.60 -28.15
CA GLN A 797 22.20 -5.63 -29.23
C GLN A 797 21.99 -4.46 -30.21
N TYR A 798 20.73 -4.17 -30.55
CA TYR A 798 20.38 -3.01 -31.37
C TYR A 798 20.89 -1.69 -30.76
N PHE A 799 20.71 -1.47 -29.45
CA PHE A 799 21.23 -0.25 -28.81
C PHE A 799 22.74 -0.17 -28.94
N ILE A 800 23.44 -1.27 -28.64
CA ILE A 800 24.91 -1.32 -28.69
C ILE A 800 25.41 -0.98 -30.09
N ASP A 801 24.86 -1.62 -31.12
CA ASP A 801 25.31 -1.46 -32.50
C ASP A 801 24.98 -0.06 -33.05
N GLU A 802 23.72 0.37 -32.92
CA GLU A 802 23.21 1.56 -33.61
C GLU A 802 23.37 2.85 -32.82
N LYS A 803 23.47 2.79 -31.48
CA LYS A 803 23.50 3.98 -30.61
C LYS A 803 24.82 4.16 -29.89
N TYR A 804 25.50 3.07 -29.58
CA TYR A 804 26.81 3.12 -28.93
C TYR A 804 27.96 2.73 -29.88
N ASN A 805 27.73 2.71 -31.20
CA ASN A 805 28.74 2.41 -32.22
C ASN A 805 29.50 1.09 -31.97
N GLY A 806 28.80 0.06 -31.49
CA GLY A 806 29.37 -1.22 -31.10
C GLY A 806 30.10 -1.22 -29.75
N ASN A 807 30.10 -0.12 -29.00
CA ASN A 807 30.75 -0.01 -27.70
C ASN A 807 29.87 -0.54 -26.56
N GLU A 808 29.82 -1.87 -26.43
CA GLU A 808 29.07 -2.56 -25.38
C GLU A 808 29.46 -2.10 -23.96
N GLU A 809 30.75 -1.81 -23.72
CA GLU A 809 31.23 -1.38 -22.41
C GLU A 809 30.68 -0.01 -22.00
N GLU A 810 30.39 0.88 -22.95
CA GLU A 810 29.78 2.17 -22.63
C GLU A 810 28.34 2.00 -22.14
N PHE A 811 27.54 1.19 -22.83
CA PHE A 811 26.17 0.89 -22.44
C PHE A 811 26.11 0.16 -21.09
N VAL A 812 26.93 -0.88 -20.92
CA VAL A 812 26.96 -1.72 -19.71
C VAL A 812 27.49 -0.98 -18.49
N ASN A 813 28.45 -0.06 -18.64
CA ASN A 813 29.05 0.63 -17.50
C ASN A 813 28.45 2.01 -17.20
N LYS A 814 27.79 2.68 -18.16
CA LYS A 814 27.23 4.02 -17.96
C LYS A 814 25.70 4.08 -17.91
N ILE A 815 25.00 3.15 -18.58
CA ILE A 815 23.53 3.21 -18.69
C ILE A 815 22.89 2.20 -17.75
N LEU A 816 23.16 0.91 -17.93
CA LEU A 816 22.54 -0.15 -17.12
C LEU A 816 22.66 0.03 -15.59
N PRO A 817 23.79 0.51 -15.03
CA PRO A 817 23.92 0.72 -13.59
C PRO A 817 22.93 1.75 -13.04
N THR A 818 22.55 2.76 -13.84
CA THR A 818 21.54 3.78 -13.46
C THR A 818 20.14 3.17 -13.27
N HIS A 819 19.93 1.93 -13.70
CA HIS A 819 18.69 1.16 -13.53
C HIS A 819 18.83 0.01 -12.54
N LEU A 820 19.92 -0.02 -11.76
CA LEU A 820 20.29 -1.13 -10.87
C LEU A 820 20.36 -2.48 -11.63
N ILE A 821 21.02 -2.47 -12.79
CA ILE A 821 21.30 -3.66 -13.59
C ILE A 821 22.83 -3.87 -13.59
N SER A 822 23.27 -4.93 -12.91
CA SER A 822 24.68 -5.34 -12.86
C SER A 822 25.14 -5.98 -14.18
N ARG A 823 26.46 -6.18 -14.34
CA ARG A 823 27.02 -6.95 -15.46
C ARG A 823 26.49 -8.39 -15.51
N ARG A 824 26.21 -8.99 -14.35
CA ARG A 824 25.55 -10.30 -14.23
C ARG A 824 24.10 -10.23 -14.72
N ALA A 825 23.33 -9.24 -14.29
CA ALA A 825 21.96 -9.02 -14.75
C ALA A 825 21.90 -8.79 -16.26
N TYR A 826 22.88 -8.07 -16.82
CA TYR A 826 23.02 -7.89 -18.26
C TYR A 826 23.27 -9.21 -19.00
N GLY A 827 24.17 -10.06 -18.50
CA GLY A 827 24.37 -11.40 -19.06
C GLY A 827 23.11 -12.27 -19.02
N LEU A 828 22.26 -12.09 -18.00
CA LEU A 828 20.96 -12.76 -17.92
C LEU A 828 19.96 -12.21 -18.94
N LEU A 829 19.98 -10.90 -19.21
CA LEU A 829 19.19 -10.28 -20.27
C LEU A 829 19.61 -10.76 -21.67
N GLN A 830 20.91 -10.87 -21.94
CA GLN A 830 21.41 -11.38 -23.23
C GLN A 830 20.95 -12.82 -23.52
N ASN A 831 20.71 -13.61 -22.47
CA ASN A 831 20.20 -14.98 -22.57
C ASN A 831 18.68 -15.09 -22.39
N ASP A 832 17.98 -13.95 -22.35
CA ASP A 832 16.53 -13.87 -22.12
C ASP A 832 16.06 -14.63 -20.85
N ASN A 833 16.94 -14.76 -19.85
CA ASN A 833 16.67 -15.47 -18.60
C ASN A 833 15.94 -14.56 -17.61
N PHE A 834 14.62 -14.49 -17.75
CA PHE A 834 13.75 -13.66 -16.91
C PHE A 834 13.87 -13.98 -15.41
N ASN A 835 13.77 -15.26 -15.02
CA ASN A 835 13.76 -15.65 -13.60
C ASN A 835 15.10 -15.32 -12.92
N GLY A 836 16.22 -15.61 -13.59
CA GLY A 836 17.54 -15.23 -13.10
C GLY A 836 17.69 -13.72 -12.98
N PHE A 837 17.21 -12.96 -13.98
CA PHE A 837 17.27 -11.50 -13.98
C PHE A 837 16.49 -10.89 -12.80
N ILE A 838 15.27 -11.37 -12.55
CA ILE A 838 14.43 -10.86 -11.46
C ILE A 838 15.09 -11.08 -10.10
N LEU A 839 15.68 -12.25 -9.86
CA LEU A 839 16.38 -12.56 -8.61
C LEU A 839 17.63 -11.69 -8.43
N GLU A 840 18.45 -11.54 -9.48
CA GLU A 840 19.63 -10.68 -9.44
C GLU A 840 19.25 -9.22 -9.19
N ARG A 841 18.23 -8.72 -9.90
CA ARG A 841 17.76 -7.33 -9.75
C ARG A 841 17.15 -7.07 -8.37
N GLN A 842 16.45 -8.05 -7.80
CA GLN A 842 15.97 -7.99 -6.41
C GLN A 842 17.13 -7.81 -5.43
N ASN A 843 18.21 -8.59 -5.58
CA ASN A 843 19.37 -8.49 -4.70
C ASN A 843 20.03 -7.11 -4.80
N LEU A 844 20.20 -6.57 -6.01
CA LEU A 844 20.77 -5.23 -6.21
C LEU A 844 19.93 -4.14 -5.55
N ILE A 845 18.61 -4.18 -5.75
CA ILE A 845 17.67 -3.24 -5.12
C ILE A 845 17.70 -3.39 -3.59
N LEU A 846 17.68 -4.62 -3.07
CA LEU A 846 17.76 -4.86 -1.62
C LEU A 846 19.06 -4.35 -1.02
N ASN A 847 20.19 -4.52 -1.70
CA ASN A 847 21.48 -4.02 -1.23
C ASN A 847 21.51 -2.50 -1.18
N LYS A 848 20.92 -1.83 -2.18
CA LYS A 848 20.77 -0.38 -2.14
C LYS A 848 19.84 0.09 -1.01
N ILE A 849 18.75 -0.65 -0.76
CA ILE A 849 17.85 -0.36 0.36
C ILE A 849 18.55 -0.54 1.71
N LYS A 850 19.36 -1.60 1.88
CA LYS A 850 20.19 -1.83 3.08
C LYS A 850 21.10 -0.64 3.37
N GLU A 851 21.78 -0.12 2.35
CA GLU A 851 22.60 1.10 2.47
C GLU A 851 21.77 2.29 2.99
N LEU A 852 20.62 2.55 2.36
CA LEU A 852 19.76 3.68 2.69
C LEU A 852 19.17 3.64 4.10
N VAL A 853 18.89 2.44 4.63
CA VAL A 853 18.40 2.27 6.01
C VAL A 853 19.54 2.14 7.03
N GLY A 854 20.80 2.24 6.60
CA GLY A 854 21.97 2.06 7.46
C GLY A 854 22.03 0.65 8.06
N PHE A 855 21.71 -0.36 7.27
CA PHE A 855 21.92 -1.76 7.61
C PHE A 855 23.39 -2.09 7.35
N GLU A 856 24.15 -2.32 8.41
CA GLU A 856 25.51 -2.83 8.32
C GLU A 856 25.42 -4.34 8.17
N GLU A 857 25.69 -4.84 6.96
CA GLU A 857 26.01 -6.25 6.79
C GLU A 857 27.33 -6.51 7.52
N GLU A 858 27.39 -7.58 8.32
CA GLU A 858 28.68 -8.17 8.64
C GLU A 858 29.34 -8.47 7.30
N LYS A 859 30.40 -7.72 6.96
CA LYS A 859 31.25 -8.08 5.82
C LYS A 859 31.62 -9.53 6.05
N THR A 860 31.15 -10.43 5.19
CA THR A 860 31.57 -11.84 5.19
C THR A 860 33.01 -11.91 4.67
N THR A 861 33.91 -11.28 5.40
CA THR A 861 35.31 -11.65 5.43
C THR A 861 35.33 -13.01 6.09
N ILE A 862 35.49 -14.03 5.28
CA ILE A 862 35.57 -15.38 5.80
C ILE A 862 36.96 -15.49 6.43
N LEU A 863 36.99 -15.42 7.76
CA LEU A 863 38.22 -15.61 8.50
C LEU A 863 38.58 -17.10 8.52
N ILE A 864 39.78 -17.40 8.08
CA ILE A 864 40.37 -18.73 8.12
C ILE A 864 41.30 -18.79 9.33
N THR A 865 41.06 -19.71 10.25
CA THR A 865 41.77 -19.79 11.54
C THR A 865 42.28 -21.20 11.85
N PRO A 866 43.33 -21.35 12.69
CA PRO A 866 43.86 -22.67 13.02
C PRO A 866 42.84 -23.53 13.79
N GLU A 867 41.89 -22.90 14.46
CA GLU A 867 40.89 -23.52 15.31
C GLU A 867 39.73 -24.12 14.51
N THR A 868 39.57 -23.78 13.23
CA THR A 868 38.39 -24.12 12.41
C THR A 868 38.71 -24.84 11.10
N THR A 869 39.71 -25.75 11.09
CA THR A 869 40.23 -26.41 9.88
C THR A 869 39.16 -27.04 8.97
N PHE A 870 38.15 -27.71 9.54
CA PHE A 870 37.04 -28.27 8.75
C PHE A 870 36.15 -27.21 8.10
N LEU A 871 35.83 -26.14 8.83
CA LEU A 871 35.04 -25.02 8.33
C LEU A 871 35.81 -24.24 7.26
N ASN A 872 37.13 -24.11 7.43
CA ASN A 872 38.01 -23.49 6.44
C ASN A 872 37.92 -24.21 5.09
N GLU A 873 37.97 -25.55 5.08
CA GLU A 873 37.79 -26.35 3.87
C GLU A 873 36.41 -26.12 3.23
N LEU A 874 35.33 -26.12 4.01
CA LEU A 874 33.98 -25.83 3.49
C LEU A 874 33.90 -24.44 2.85
N ASN A 875 34.51 -23.43 3.47
CA ASN A 875 34.54 -22.07 2.96
C ASN A 875 35.24 -21.94 1.61
N TYR A 876 36.36 -22.64 1.40
CA TYR A 876 37.04 -22.70 0.10
C TYR A 876 36.16 -23.39 -0.95
N ILE A 877 35.54 -24.52 -0.59
CA ILE A 877 34.63 -25.24 -1.50
C ILE A 877 33.45 -24.36 -1.90
N ASP A 878 32.83 -23.66 -0.95
CA ASP A 878 31.68 -22.79 -1.21
C ASP A 878 32.09 -21.55 -2.03
N THR A 879 33.30 -21.02 -1.82
CA THR A 879 33.86 -19.93 -2.64
C THR A 879 34.07 -20.39 -4.09
N LEU A 880 34.64 -21.58 -4.30
CA LEU A 880 34.79 -22.17 -5.63
C LEU A 880 33.42 -22.48 -6.27
N ALA A 881 32.45 -22.95 -5.49
CA ALA A 881 31.09 -23.24 -5.97
C ALA A 881 30.32 -21.97 -6.37
N LYS A 882 30.68 -20.78 -5.86
CA LYS A 882 30.14 -19.49 -6.32
C LYS A 882 30.64 -19.06 -7.69
N CYS A 883 31.68 -19.71 -8.25
CA CYS A 883 32.24 -19.32 -9.53
C CYS A 883 31.31 -19.67 -10.70
N ASP A 884 31.09 -18.71 -11.59
CA ASP A 884 30.26 -18.88 -12.79
C ASP A 884 31.12 -19.22 -14.01
N ASN A 885 30.73 -20.26 -14.78
CA ASN A 885 31.32 -20.73 -16.05
C ASN A 885 32.77 -21.25 -15.99
N TYR A 886 33.69 -20.56 -15.32
CA TYR A 886 35.07 -21.00 -15.20
C TYR A 886 35.67 -20.71 -13.83
N ILE A 887 36.73 -21.45 -13.49
CA ILE A 887 37.59 -21.23 -12.32
C ILE A 887 39.02 -21.04 -12.81
N HIS A 888 39.53 -19.83 -12.73
CA HIS A 888 40.93 -19.51 -12.98
C HIS A 888 41.59 -19.20 -11.64
N TRP A 889 42.44 -20.09 -11.17
CA TRP A 889 42.99 -20.03 -9.82
C TRP A 889 44.51 -19.90 -9.86
N ILE A 890 45.03 -18.81 -9.31
CA ILE A 890 46.46 -18.69 -8.99
C ILE A 890 46.65 -19.07 -7.52
N ASP A 891 47.43 -20.13 -7.30
CA ASP A 891 47.93 -20.52 -5.99
C ASP A 891 49.35 -21.08 -6.15
N LEU A 892 50.34 -20.27 -5.77
CA LEU A 892 51.74 -20.67 -5.84
C LEU A 892 52.06 -21.91 -5.00
N TYR A 893 51.26 -22.24 -4.00
CA TYR A 893 51.46 -23.40 -3.11
C TYR A 893 50.31 -24.40 -3.25
N PHE A 894 49.73 -24.51 -4.46
CA PHE A 894 48.63 -25.42 -4.74
C PHE A 894 48.97 -26.87 -4.36
N SER A 895 48.11 -27.54 -3.59
CA SER A 895 48.32 -28.91 -3.13
C SER A 895 47.18 -29.85 -3.50
N GLU A 896 47.29 -31.15 -3.16
CA GLU A 896 46.26 -32.16 -3.45
C GLU A 896 44.89 -31.79 -2.84
N LYS A 897 44.89 -31.02 -1.75
CA LYS A 897 43.66 -30.49 -1.14
C LYS A 897 42.90 -29.56 -2.08
N GLY A 898 43.61 -28.76 -2.87
CA GLY A 898 43.00 -27.93 -3.91
C GLY A 898 42.24 -28.76 -4.95
N LEU A 899 42.78 -29.92 -5.34
CA LEU A 899 42.11 -30.85 -6.25
C LEU A 899 40.82 -31.42 -5.64
N GLU A 900 40.87 -31.80 -4.36
CA GLU A 900 39.69 -32.28 -3.63
C GLU A 900 38.59 -31.22 -3.56
N TRP A 901 38.96 -29.97 -3.24
CA TRP A 901 38.00 -28.86 -3.12
C TRP A 901 37.36 -28.50 -4.45
N ILE A 902 38.14 -28.46 -5.53
CA ILE A 902 37.62 -28.27 -6.90
C ILE A 902 36.60 -29.35 -7.25
N ASN A 903 36.93 -30.63 -7.00
CA ASN A 903 36.00 -31.72 -7.30
C ASN A 903 34.68 -31.59 -6.53
N LYS A 904 34.74 -31.22 -5.24
CA LYS A 904 33.55 -30.97 -4.42
C LYS A 904 32.75 -29.75 -4.90
N ALA A 905 33.42 -28.67 -5.29
CA ALA A 905 32.79 -27.44 -5.76
C ALA A 905 32.06 -27.65 -7.10
N VAL A 906 32.66 -28.38 -8.03
CA VAL A 906 32.06 -28.72 -9.34
C VAL A 906 30.85 -29.65 -9.18
N ASN A 907 30.77 -30.45 -8.11
CA ASN A 907 29.55 -31.19 -7.77
C ASN A 907 28.42 -30.31 -7.23
N LYS A 908 28.75 -29.15 -6.66
CA LYS A 908 27.78 -28.17 -6.16
C LYS A 908 27.31 -27.19 -7.24
N ASN A 909 28.09 -26.99 -8.30
CA ASN A 909 27.78 -26.03 -9.37
C ASN A 909 28.11 -26.59 -10.76
N GLU A 910 27.06 -26.95 -11.50
CA GLU A 910 27.15 -27.54 -12.85
C GLU A 910 27.46 -26.53 -13.97
N THR A 911 27.44 -25.23 -13.66
CA THR A 911 27.72 -24.18 -14.65
C THR A 911 29.21 -24.09 -15.01
N ILE A 912 30.10 -24.63 -14.16
CA ILE A 912 31.55 -24.61 -14.38
C ILE A 912 31.90 -25.56 -15.54
N LYS A 913 32.52 -25.01 -16.59
CA LYS A 913 32.96 -25.71 -17.80
C LYS A 913 34.47 -25.70 -17.99
N GLU A 914 35.19 -24.74 -17.41
CA GLU A 914 36.64 -24.61 -17.55
C GLU A 914 37.30 -24.37 -16.19
N ILE A 915 38.42 -25.04 -15.95
CA ILE A 915 39.24 -24.88 -14.75
C ILE A 915 40.70 -24.75 -15.19
N LYS A 916 41.36 -23.68 -14.74
CA LYS A 916 42.76 -23.39 -15.03
C LYS A 916 43.47 -23.03 -13.73
N VAL A 917 44.50 -23.79 -13.37
CA VAL A 917 45.26 -23.59 -12.13
C VAL A 917 46.72 -23.27 -12.45
N LEU A 918 47.27 -22.25 -11.82
CA LEU A 918 48.69 -21.89 -11.90
C LEU A 918 49.37 -22.07 -10.54
N MET A 919 50.49 -22.79 -10.53
CA MET A 919 51.31 -23.00 -9.33
C MET A 919 52.81 -22.96 -9.62
N ARG A 920 53.66 -22.91 -8.59
CA ARG A 920 55.11 -22.83 -8.77
C ARG A 920 55.78 -24.21 -8.93
N ALA A 921 56.93 -24.24 -9.60
CA ALA A 921 57.65 -25.48 -9.91
C ALA A 921 58.15 -26.22 -8.66
N ASP A 922 58.77 -25.53 -7.70
CA ASP A 922 59.39 -26.13 -6.51
C ASP A 922 58.39 -26.72 -5.49
N LYS A 923 57.08 -26.62 -5.76
CA LYS A 923 56.00 -27.17 -4.93
C LYS A 923 55.24 -28.31 -5.60
N THR A 924 55.59 -28.64 -6.84
CA THR A 924 54.99 -29.81 -7.51
C THR A 924 55.75 -31.09 -7.19
N ASN A 925 55.06 -32.23 -7.29
CA ASN A 925 55.64 -33.55 -7.10
C ASN A 925 54.88 -34.60 -7.92
N GLU A 926 55.47 -35.80 -8.07
CA GLU A 926 54.87 -36.90 -8.84
C GLU A 926 53.50 -37.36 -8.29
N LEU A 927 53.25 -37.22 -6.99
CA LEU A 927 51.97 -37.60 -6.37
C LEU A 927 50.85 -36.65 -6.82
N LEU A 928 51.06 -35.34 -6.68
CA LEU A 928 50.13 -34.30 -7.14
C LEU A 928 49.85 -34.44 -8.64
N ARG A 929 50.89 -34.69 -9.45
CA ARG A 929 50.76 -34.92 -10.89
C ARG A 929 49.85 -36.10 -11.21
N LYS A 930 50.02 -37.24 -10.50
CA LYS A 930 49.17 -38.43 -10.67
C LYS A 930 47.72 -38.17 -10.26
N SER A 931 47.51 -37.53 -9.11
CA SER A 931 46.18 -37.15 -8.61
C SER A 931 45.46 -36.20 -9.57
N PHE A 932 46.16 -35.18 -10.06
CA PHE A 932 45.64 -34.26 -11.09
C PHE A 932 45.25 -34.99 -12.37
N LYS A 933 46.11 -35.87 -12.89
CA LYS A 933 45.84 -36.64 -14.11
C LYS A 933 44.56 -37.48 -13.99
N LYS A 934 44.31 -38.07 -12.82
CA LYS A 934 43.08 -38.82 -12.55
C LYS A 934 41.85 -37.91 -12.56
N LEU A 935 41.88 -36.82 -11.79
CA LEU A 935 40.76 -35.88 -11.71
C LEU A 935 40.46 -35.20 -13.06
N ARG A 936 41.50 -34.83 -13.83
CA ARG A 936 41.35 -34.26 -15.18
C ARG A 936 40.57 -35.20 -16.10
N ASN A 937 40.82 -36.51 -16.05
CA ASN A 937 40.09 -37.49 -16.85
C ASN A 937 38.64 -37.65 -16.38
N ASP A 938 38.41 -37.67 -15.06
CA ASP A 938 37.05 -37.76 -14.49
C ASP A 938 36.20 -36.53 -14.88
N LEU A 939 36.77 -35.33 -14.82
CA LEU A 939 36.09 -34.09 -15.21
C LEU A 939 35.89 -33.96 -16.72
N LYS A 940 36.80 -34.51 -17.53
CA LYS A 940 36.63 -34.57 -18.99
C LYS A 940 35.38 -35.36 -19.37
N ASN A 941 35.07 -36.44 -18.67
CA ASN A 941 33.84 -37.21 -18.87
C ASN A 941 32.56 -36.42 -18.56
N ARG A 942 32.68 -35.29 -17.86
CA ARG A 942 31.59 -34.36 -17.51
C ARG A 942 31.58 -33.11 -18.38
N ASN A 943 32.34 -33.09 -19.49
CA ASN A 943 32.53 -31.92 -20.36
C ASN A 943 33.12 -30.70 -19.63
N ILE A 944 34.06 -30.92 -18.71
CA ILE A 944 34.77 -29.85 -18.00
C ILE A 944 36.26 -29.93 -18.36
N SER A 945 36.81 -28.85 -18.93
CA SER A 945 38.26 -28.76 -19.18
C SER A 945 38.98 -28.44 -17.87
N PHE A 946 40.05 -29.17 -17.57
CA PHE A 946 40.91 -28.88 -16.42
C PHE A 946 42.38 -28.91 -16.82
N GLU A 947 43.04 -27.76 -16.72
CA GLU A 947 44.45 -27.54 -16.99
C GLU A 947 45.16 -27.05 -15.73
N LEU A 948 46.35 -27.58 -15.48
CA LEU A 948 47.20 -27.17 -14.36
C LEU A 948 48.61 -26.91 -14.90
N HIS A 949 49.07 -25.69 -14.71
CA HIS A 949 50.28 -25.16 -15.30
C HIS A 949 51.26 -24.66 -14.24
N ILE A 950 52.55 -24.71 -14.58
CA ILE A 950 53.65 -24.26 -13.75
C ILE A 950 54.18 -22.91 -14.25
N PHE A 951 54.33 -21.95 -13.33
CA PHE A 951 54.93 -20.64 -13.61
C PHE A 951 56.33 -20.74 -14.23
N SER A 952 56.68 -19.76 -15.08
CA SER A 952 58.07 -19.53 -15.48
C SER A 952 58.93 -19.22 -14.23
N LYS A 953 60.23 -19.54 -14.31
CA LYS A 953 61.17 -19.30 -13.20
C LYS A 953 61.28 -17.81 -12.83
N GLU A 954 61.12 -16.93 -13.82
CA GLU A 954 61.11 -15.46 -13.68
C GLU A 954 59.83 -14.99 -12.96
N ASP A 955 58.64 -15.41 -13.43
CA ASP A 955 57.37 -15.01 -12.81
C ASP A 955 57.15 -15.62 -11.39
N ALA A 956 57.77 -16.77 -11.10
CA ALA A 956 57.65 -17.45 -9.79
C ALA A 956 58.48 -16.81 -8.66
N THR A 957 59.42 -15.92 -8.97
CA THR A 957 60.29 -15.23 -7.99
C THR A 957 59.75 -13.86 -7.56
N GLU A 958 58.93 -13.21 -8.41
CA GLU A 958 58.40 -11.87 -8.16
C GLU A 958 56.93 -11.83 -7.71
N ASN A 959 56.24 -12.98 -7.69
CA ASN A 959 54.79 -13.03 -7.48
C ASN A 959 54.39 -13.66 -6.12
N HIS A 960 53.41 -13.06 -5.44
CA HIS A 960 52.74 -13.58 -4.25
C HIS A 960 51.21 -13.62 -4.38
N ASP A 961 50.68 -13.34 -5.57
CA ASP A 961 49.26 -13.28 -5.86
C ASP A 961 48.58 -14.62 -5.54
N ARG A 962 47.38 -14.54 -4.95
CA ARG A 962 46.53 -15.69 -4.63
C ARG A 962 45.07 -15.28 -4.79
N PHE A 963 44.48 -15.69 -5.90
CA PHE A 963 43.12 -15.32 -6.23
C PHE A 963 42.44 -16.35 -7.12
N ILE A 964 41.12 -16.32 -7.09
CA ILE A 964 40.24 -17.10 -7.96
C ILE A 964 39.46 -16.12 -8.82
N ILE A 965 39.37 -16.38 -10.12
CA ILE A 965 38.56 -15.62 -11.08
C ILE A 965 37.52 -16.55 -11.69
N SER A 966 36.30 -16.06 -11.82
CA SER A 966 35.22 -16.68 -12.60
C SER A 966 34.58 -15.64 -13.53
N LYS A 967 33.63 -16.03 -14.37
CA LYS A 967 33.05 -15.13 -15.39
C LYS A 967 32.55 -13.78 -14.86
N PHE A 968 32.05 -13.73 -13.63
CA PHE A 968 31.44 -12.54 -13.06
C PHE A 968 32.07 -12.07 -11.74
N ASN A 969 32.93 -12.88 -11.11
CA ASN A 969 33.42 -12.64 -9.75
C ASN A 969 34.92 -12.93 -9.65
N ALA A 970 35.60 -12.25 -8.74
CA ALA A 970 36.97 -12.56 -8.35
C ALA A 970 37.07 -12.62 -6.83
N PHE A 971 37.93 -13.48 -6.29
CA PHE A 971 38.11 -13.66 -4.86
C PHE A 971 39.60 -13.64 -4.53
N ASN A 972 39.98 -12.87 -3.51
CA ASN A 972 41.29 -13.00 -2.88
C ASN A 972 41.23 -14.15 -1.89
N VAL A 973 42.19 -15.08 -1.96
CA VAL A 973 42.21 -16.29 -1.12
C VAL A 973 43.62 -16.53 -0.57
N GLY A 974 43.74 -17.28 0.54
CA GLY A 974 45.01 -17.87 0.93
C GLY A 974 45.39 -19.06 0.04
N SER A 975 46.58 -19.64 0.23
CA SER A 975 46.92 -20.89 -0.47
C SER A 975 46.14 -22.06 0.10
N THR A 976 45.97 -23.10 -0.72
CA THR A 976 45.38 -24.39 -0.33
C THR A 976 46.05 -24.99 0.90
N ASP A 977 47.37 -24.90 0.98
CA ASP A 977 48.15 -25.33 2.14
C ASP A 977 47.88 -24.52 3.41
N VAL A 978 47.70 -23.21 3.29
CA VAL A 978 47.36 -22.30 4.40
C VAL A 978 45.92 -22.57 4.84
N GLY A 979 44.99 -22.75 3.90
CA GLY A 979 43.60 -23.13 4.19
C GLY A 979 43.48 -24.48 4.89
N ALA A 980 44.23 -25.49 4.43
CA ALA A 980 44.22 -26.83 5.02
C ALA A 980 44.87 -26.88 6.41
N ARG A 981 45.94 -26.10 6.64
CA ARG A 981 46.60 -25.98 7.96
C ARG A 981 45.94 -24.98 8.90
N GLY A 982 45.00 -24.18 8.39
CA GLY A 982 44.31 -23.13 9.12
C GLY A 982 45.17 -21.92 9.48
N GLN A 983 46.25 -21.61 8.76
CA GLN A 983 47.00 -20.38 9.08
C GLN A 983 46.12 -19.14 8.86
N LEU A 984 46.26 -18.16 9.76
CA LEU A 984 45.36 -17.01 9.86
C LEU A 984 45.37 -16.18 8.57
N HIS A 985 44.24 -16.12 7.87
CA HIS A 985 44.05 -15.32 6.66
C HIS A 985 42.56 -15.12 6.35
N GLU A 986 42.24 -14.41 5.27
CA GLU A 986 40.87 -14.08 4.89
C GLU A 986 40.56 -14.47 3.45
N ILE A 987 39.32 -14.88 3.20
CA ILE A 987 38.74 -14.95 1.85
C ILE A 987 37.79 -13.77 1.68
N ASN A 988 38.01 -12.97 0.65
CA ASN A 988 37.24 -11.76 0.35
C ASN A 988 36.96 -11.65 -1.15
N GLU A 989 35.77 -11.18 -1.52
CA GLU A 989 35.46 -10.86 -2.91
C GLU A 989 36.20 -9.59 -3.36
N SER A 990 36.81 -9.65 -4.55
CA SER A 990 37.64 -8.59 -5.13
C SER A 990 36.86 -7.79 -6.17
N LYS A 991 36.92 -6.46 -6.07
CA LYS A 991 36.33 -5.54 -7.05
C LYS A 991 37.21 -5.34 -8.30
N ASN A 992 38.47 -5.80 -8.27
CA ASN A 992 39.47 -5.55 -9.32
C ASN A 992 39.54 -6.68 -10.36
N TYR A 993 38.38 -7.24 -10.75
CA TYR A 993 38.28 -8.39 -11.65
C TYR A 993 39.14 -8.25 -12.94
N LYS A 994 39.02 -7.13 -13.67
CA LYS A 994 39.72 -6.93 -14.96
C LYS A 994 41.24 -6.95 -14.81
N GLU A 995 41.76 -6.36 -13.74
CA GLU A 995 43.21 -6.32 -13.49
C GLU A 995 43.73 -7.73 -13.17
N LEU A 996 43.00 -8.48 -12.35
CA LEU A 996 43.35 -9.86 -12.01
C LEU A 996 43.28 -10.77 -13.24
N GLU A 997 42.29 -10.59 -14.12
CA GLU A 997 42.14 -11.38 -15.36
C GLU A 997 43.29 -11.10 -16.35
N ILE A 998 43.68 -9.84 -16.52
CA ILE A 998 44.85 -9.47 -17.35
C ILE A 998 46.12 -10.12 -16.79
N ARG A 999 46.32 -10.06 -15.46
CA ARG A 999 47.47 -10.70 -14.80
C ARG A 999 47.45 -12.21 -14.97
N PHE A 1000 46.32 -12.86 -14.74
CA PHE A 1000 46.17 -14.31 -14.92
C PHE A 1000 46.55 -14.73 -16.34
N ASN A 1001 46.00 -14.05 -17.35
CA ASN A 1001 46.26 -14.35 -18.75
C ASN A 1001 47.73 -14.12 -19.14
N ARG A 1002 48.41 -13.12 -18.57
CA ARG A 1002 49.85 -12.91 -18.75
C ARG A 1002 50.64 -14.11 -18.24
N TYR A 1003 50.37 -14.54 -17.01
CA TYR A 1003 51.05 -15.69 -16.40
C TYR A 1003 50.74 -17.00 -17.13
N TRP A 1004 49.48 -17.19 -17.54
CA TRP A 1004 49.06 -18.39 -18.27
C TRP A 1004 49.83 -18.56 -19.58
N LYS A 1005 50.02 -17.49 -20.36
CA LYS A 1005 50.79 -17.53 -21.62
C LYS A 1005 52.25 -17.95 -21.42
N ASN A 1006 52.84 -17.63 -20.27
CA ASN A 1006 54.24 -17.90 -19.96
C ASN A 1006 54.41 -19.11 -19.01
N SER A 1007 53.52 -20.09 -19.09
CA SER A 1007 53.51 -21.25 -18.18
C SER A 1007 53.64 -22.58 -18.93
N SER A 1008 54.00 -23.65 -18.22
CA SER A 1008 54.18 -25.02 -18.77
C SER A 1008 53.15 -25.99 -18.22
N ASP A 1009 52.53 -26.84 -19.06
CA ASP A 1009 51.52 -27.83 -18.60
C ASP A 1009 52.20 -28.94 -17.78
N ILE A 1010 51.65 -29.23 -16.59
CA ILE A 1010 52.25 -30.18 -15.63
C ILE A 1010 52.30 -31.63 -16.15
N ILE A 1011 51.43 -32.01 -17.09
CA ILE A 1011 51.40 -33.36 -17.67
C ILE A 1011 52.33 -33.43 -18.88
N ASN A 1012 52.15 -32.52 -19.84
CA ASN A 1012 52.78 -32.57 -21.15
C ASN A 1012 54.24 -32.07 -21.15
N ASP A 1013 54.56 -31.10 -20.29
CA ASP A 1013 55.90 -30.48 -20.25
C ASP A 1013 56.72 -30.92 -19.03
N TRP A 1014 56.34 -32.01 -18.35
CA TRP A 1014 56.99 -32.46 -17.10
C TRP A 1014 58.51 -32.54 -17.16
N ASN A 1015 59.08 -33.05 -18.26
CA ASN A 1015 60.53 -33.19 -18.41
C ASN A 1015 61.26 -31.85 -18.66
N LYS A 1016 60.52 -30.77 -18.95
CA LYS A 1016 61.04 -29.41 -19.15
C LYS A 1016 60.87 -28.54 -17.89
N ILE A 1017 60.06 -29.00 -16.94
CA ILE A 1017 59.87 -28.32 -15.65
C ILE A 1017 61.10 -28.62 -14.80
N ASN A 1018 61.96 -27.61 -14.63
CA ASN A 1018 63.18 -27.71 -13.85
C ASN A 1018 62.79 -27.72 -12.36
N LEU A 1019 62.63 -28.92 -11.79
CA LEU A 1019 62.24 -29.14 -10.39
C LEU A 1019 63.33 -28.72 -9.39
#